data_AF-A0A947MUH0-F1
#
_entry.id   AF-A0A947MUH0-F1
#
_cell.length_a   1.000
_cell.length_b   1.000
_cell.length_c   1.000
_cell.angle_alpha   90.00
_cell.angle_beta   90.00
_cell.angle_gamma   90.00
#
_symmetry.space_group_name_H-M   'P 1'
#
loop_
_entity.id
_entity.type
_entity.pdbx_description
1 polymer ?
#
loop_
_entity_poly.entity_id
_entity_poly.type
_entity_poly.pdbx_seq_one_letter_code
_entity_poly.pdbx_strand_id
1 'polypeptide(L)'
;MKTGRTISQRSGHFLCSAPTLFVAVLHAALLLGCAEETSLTPSLNFDQDATTSDTGVPDATTDDVTQDDTNTEPDVLTDTSVDNDAPSVDTGSDTADSVEPHCTTAADCPPPTATCRVAVCLPSGVCDEADEPAGLACDDGDPCSLDDACDGVGACIGGAAKDCDDAVSCTVDGCEAGLCVHEASDELCSDGLFCNGEEVCSAFGCTAGTAPCAEGTICDDVADACNIPECKADLDCASSACTIGVCLGTGKCAGQPRPVGSACSDGDPATAGETCLDATCQGGATAACAVDADCAAFTGACTTGLCNPASGSCVAVVKPDGEACDDGHYCTVADACQAGQCVGAARECAAGGACLVATCRDDVAACESAAVMDGSACDDGSADTTGDHCEQGSCQGLPTACQTDSDCADNDPCTVATCAAGTCDVGLAPLGTACDDGDLCTTNDVCGLTGLCSSASVKTCDDGVACTVDLCAPANGACEHYVDSASCDDGDFCNGVESCTATGCTTGTAPCGLGITCDSLTASCGTIDPTAADELAFQAALALYTAGDFLAARVAMDAFATAYPESARLDNAVFLAARSSFELHDYVDALARFQAFSVAFPASAFADDVLYYVGRTHYELGDWAAAAASFQNFDLLYKGSPLIDNADYYLGRSLFELGSYAAATSAFESVIAVTGSSYADAALLWLGRTEFELGRADGTPSSPHFNAASAAFMALIADYPLSPYLDNAWFYAGLAAYEQTDFQLAETRFQTVLDLFPASTYRSGAYYYLGRSFYDDGQEQDAVAVFLEFTGTTPSADKYDDQVRYYLGRSYYNLGGPQNWSLAITAWESLTAAHPTSTYADNAHYFAGRAHQRIANAGIDVTLHRDAAETEYLAVIEGFPNSAYADNAYRYLAEIYDDQGDCAALSALVTAFEAAFPTSPELPRAQDTLAASGC
;
A
#
# COMPACT_ATOMS: atom_id res chain seq x y z
N MET A 1 -21.15 52.93 -45.50
CA MET A 1 -21.69 53.10 -46.87
C MET A 1 -20.82 52.32 -47.85
N LYS A 2 -21.41 51.70 -48.88
CA LYS A 2 -20.80 51.21 -50.14
C LYS A 2 -19.59 50.23 -50.08
N THR A 3 -19.91 48.94 -50.20
CA THR A 3 -19.48 47.99 -51.27
C THR A 3 -18.00 47.91 -51.73
N GLY A 4 -17.41 46.71 -51.63
CA GLY A 4 -16.23 46.31 -52.43
C GLY A 4 -15.70 44.89 -52.14
N ARG A 5 -15.99 43.92 -53.02
CA ARG A 5 -15.29 42.60 -53.16
C ARG A 5 -13.81 42.85 -53.56
N THR A 6 -12.80 41.97 -53.40
CA THR A 6 -12.68 40.49 -53.23
C THR A 6 -11.20 40.15 -52.94
N ILE A 7 -10.88 39.00 -52.31
CA ILE A 7 -9.94 37.94 -52.79
C ILE A 7 -9.66 36.90 -51.67
N SER A 8 -9.46 35.66 -52.11
CA SER A 8 -9.26 34.42 -51.33
C SER A 8 -7.94 34.37 -50.53
N GLN A 9 -7.97 33.82 -49.31
CA GLN A 9 -7.50 32.45 -49.03
C GLN A 9 -7.72 32.05 -47.55
N ARG A 10 -8.49 30.97 -47.33
CA ARG A 10 -8.43 30.12 -46.13
C ARG A 10 -7.87 28.77 -46.59
N SER A 11 -6.96 28.21 -45.81
CA SER A 11 -6.51 26.82 -45.93
C SER A 11 -6.66 26.17 -44.57
N GLY A 12 -7.47 25.11 -44.49
CA GLY A 12 -7.43 24.13 -43.41
C GLY A 12 -7.18 22.74 -44.01
N HIS A 13 -7.39 21.70 -43.21
CA HIS A 13 -7.33 20.27 -43.57
C HIS A 13 -5.91 19.67 -43.77
N PHE A 14 -5.70 18.34 -43.69
CA PHE A 14 -6.61 17.19 -43.50
C PHE A 14 -5.94 16.07 -42.67
N LEU A 15 -6.76 15.19 -42.06
CA LEU A 15 -6.40 13.85 -41.54
C LEU A 15 -6.04 12.86 -42.67
N CYS A 16 -5.35 11.74 -42.35
CA CYS A 16 -5.87 10.35 -42.44
C CYS A 16 -4.81 9.22 -42.53
N SER A 17 -5.10 8.12 -41.80
CA SER A 17 -4.91 6.68 -42.14
C SER A 17 -3.54 6.05 -42.45
N ALA A 18 -3.25 4.93 -41.77
CA ALA A 18 -2.33 3.84 -42.18
C ALA A 18 -2.99 2.95 -43.28
N PRO A 19 -2.37 1.91 -43.94
CA PRO A 19 -1.65 0.79 -43.29
C PRO A 19 -0.50 0.05 -44.06
N THR A 20 0.17 -0.88 -43.35
CA THR A 20 0.75 -2.18 -43.81
C THR A 20 1.94 -2.32 -44.82
N LEU A 21 2.76 -3.34 -44.49
CA LEU A 21 3.53 -4.30 -45.32
C LEU A 21 5.03 -4.06 -45.70
N PHE A 22 5.83 -5.08 -45.34
CA PHE A 22 7.08 -5.61 -45.93
C PHE A 22 8.47 -4.94 -45.71
N VAL A 23 9.27 -5.63 -44.87
CA VAL A 23 10.55 -6.31 -45.17
C VAL A 23 11.64 -5.58 -45.98
N ALA A 24 12.88 -5.78 -45.50
CA ALA A 24 14.19 -5.59 -46.14
C ALA A 24 14.87 -4.23 -45.92
N VAL A 25 16.17 -4.10 -45.62
CA VAL A 25 17.27 -4.97 -45.16
C VAL A 25 18.55 -4.14 -45.39
N LEU A 26 19.62 -4.38 -44.62
CA LEU A 26 20.99 -3.87 -44.84
C LEU A 26 21.18 -2.35 -44.64
N HIS A 27 21.97 -1.95 -43.62
CA HIS A 27 23.40 -1.65 -43.72
C HIS A 27 23.73 -0.28 -44.37
N ALA A 28 24.76 0.45 -43.96
CA ALA A 28 25.58 0.36 -42.76
C ALA A 28 26.44 1.64 -42.64
N ALA A 29 26.62 2.09 -41.40
CA ALA A 29 27.90 2.52 -40.82
C ALA A 29 28.70 3.71 -41.41
N LEU A 30 29.64 4.12 -40.55
CA LEU A 30 30.68 5.14 -40.65
C LEU A 30 30.20 6.59 -40.49
N LEU A 31 30.44 7.26 -39.34
CA LEU A 31 31.66 7.48 -38.52
C LEU A 31 32.42 8.75 -38.92
N LEU A 32 33.03 9.35 -37.90
CA LEU A 32 33.87 10.55 -37.86
C LEU A 32 33.13 11.88 -38.07
N GLY A 33 33.21 12.88 -37.18
CA GLY A 33 33.89 12.96 -35.88
C GLY A 33 34.53 14.33 -35.64
N CYS A 34 34.60 14.77 -34.38
CA CYS A 34 35.31 15.96 -33.86
C CYS A 34 34.76 17.34 -34.33
N ALA A 35 34.74 18.41 -33.52
CA ALA A 35 34.99 18.58 -32.07
C ALA A 35 34.37 19.93 -31.59
N GLU A 36 34.22 20.08 -30.26
CA GLU A 36 34.53 21.27 -29.41
C GLU A 36 34.25 22.70 -29.98
N GLU A 37 33.56 23.65 -29.31
CA GLU A 37 33.83 24.19 -27.97
C GLU A 37 32.74 25.18 -27.46
N THR A 38 32.69 25.34 -26.12
CA THR A 38 32.35 26.55 -25.33
C THR A 38 30.94 27.18 -25.33
N SER A 39 30.32 27.11 -24.14
CA SER A 39 29.63 28.17 -23.36
C SER A 39 28.75 29.23 -24.04
N LEU A 40 27.58 29.50 -23.42
CA LEU A 40 27.33 30.78 -22.69
C LEU A 40 26.02 30.72 -21.89
N THR A 41 26.06 31.28 -20.68
CA THR A 41 24.90 31.59 -19.81
C THR A 41 23.97 32.64 -20.45
N PRO A 42 22.73 32.76 -19.94
CA PRO A 42 22.20 34.10 -19.73
C PRO A 42 21.59 34.31 -18.33
N SER A 43 21.97 35.44 -17.73
CA SER A 43 21.33 36.05 -16.57
C SER A 43 20.81 37.45 -16.94
N LEU A 44 19.85 37.95 -16.16
CA LEU A 44 19.39 39.35 -16.03
C LEU A 44 18.29 39.88 -16.97
N ASN A 45 17.16 40.19 -16.32
CA ASN A 45 16.40 41.45 -16.32
C ASN A 45 16.35 42.33 -17.58
N PHE A 46 15.11 42.71 -17.91
CA PHE A 46 14.83 44.04 -18.46
C PHE A 46 13.60 44.65 -17.77
N ASP A 47 13.65 45.95 -17.51
CA ASP A 47 12.67 46.68 -16.70
C ASP A 47 12.13 47.91 -17.48
N GLN A 48 10.91 48.33 -17.11
CA GLN A 48 10.23 49.60 -17.42
C GLN A 48 9.94 50.03 -18.89
N ASP A 49 8.68 50.40 -19.15
CA ASP A 49 8.31 51.83 -19.26
C ASP A 49 6.84 52.07 -18.81
N ALA A 50 6.46 53.31 -18.49
CA ALA A 50 5.49 53.62 -17.42
C ALA A 50 4.28 54.55 -17.78
N THR A 51 3.65 55.13 -16.73
CA THR A 51 2.63 56.22 -16.66
C THR A 51 1.13 55.78 -16.59
N THR A 52 0.20 56.36 -15.79
CA THR A 52 0.13 57.65 -15.03
C THR A 52 -0.68 57.60 -13.69
N SER A 53 -0.29 58.42 -12.68
CA SER A 53 -1.12 59.16 -11.66
C SER A 53 -2.06 58.39 -10.69
N ASP A 54 -2.33 58.82 -9.43
CA ASP A 54 -2.10 60.09 -8.69
C ASP A 54 -2.02 59.84 -7.15
N THR A 55 -1.61 60.88 -6.40
CA THR A 55 -1.54 61.12 -4.92
C THR A 55 -2.59 60.44 -3.99
N GLY A 56 -2.39 60.25 -2.67
CA GLY A 56 -1.31 60.55 -1.71
C GLY A 56 -1.79 60.48 -0.23
N VAL A 57 -0.95 60.05 0.74
CA VAL A 57 -1.28 59.89 2.19
C VAL A 57 -1.15 61.23 2.97
N PRO A 58 -1.74 61.44 4.19
CA PRO A 58 -1.09 61.02 5.46
C PRO A 58 -1.98 60.77 6.73
N ASP A 59 -1.51 59.85 7.59
CA ASP A 59 -1.27 59.95 9.07
C ASP A 59 -2.36 60.30 10.14
N ALA A 60 -2.13 59.72 11.34
CA ALA A 60 -2.40 60.20 12.72
C ALA A 60 -3.77 60.01 13.47
N THR A 61 -3.65 59.32 14.63
CA THR A 61 -4.14 59.65 16.00
C THR A 61 -5.54 59.28 16.57
N THR A 62 -5.47 58.48 17.67
CA THR A 62 -6.10 58.60 19.03
C THR A 62 -7.60 58.38 19.32
N ASP A 63 -7.82 57.77 20.51
CA ASP A 63 -8.95 57.85 21.45
C ASP A 63 -10.32 57.26 21.02
N ASP A 64 -11.18 56.72 21.89
CA ASP A 64 -11.18 56.24 23.29
C ASP A 64 -12.57 55.57 23.52
N VAL A 65 -12.84 55.00 24.72
CA VAL A 65 -14.14 54.71 25.41
C VAL A 65 -14.22 53.29 25.97
N THR A 66 -13.68 53.12 27.20
CA THR A 66 -14.33 52.64 28.47
C THR A 66 -15.40 51.51 28.42
N GLN A 67 -15.57 50.61 29.41
CA GLN A 67 -15.29 50.57 30.88
C GLN A 67 -15.39 49.07 31.33
N ASP A 68 -14.51 48.50 32.16
CA ASP A 68 -14.48 48.47 33.64
C ASP A 68 -15.43 47.45 34.32
N ASP A 69 -14.87 46.49 35.08
CA ASP A 69 -15.30 46.13 36.45
C ASP A 69 -14.39 45.04 37.09
N THR A 70 -13.55 45.43 38.05
CA THR A 70 -13.13 44.77 39.35
C THR A 70 -12.88 43.22 39.45
N ASN A 71 -12.00 42.66 40.31
CA ASN A 71 -11.68 43.03 41.70
C ASN A 71 -10.50 42.23 42.36
N THR A 72 -9.93 42.80 43.44
CA THR A 72 -9.24 42.16 44.62
C THR A 72 -7.91 41.36 44.55
N GLU A 73 -6.82 42.06 44.93
CA GLU A 73 -5.65 41.67 45.77
C GLU A 73 -6.04 41.51 47.28
N PRO A 74 -5.19 41.17 48.32
CA PRO A 74 -3.73 41.42 48.44
C PRO A 74 -2.86 40.45 49.33
N ASP A 75 -1.63 40.93 49.68
CA ASP A 75 -0.72 40.64 50.84
C ASP A 75 0.51 39.71 50.60
N VAL A 76 1.78 39.98 51.00
CA VAL A 76 2.34 41.04 51.90
C VAL A 76 3.92 41.17 51.87
N LEU A 77 4.46 42.42 51.80
CA LEU A 77 5.73 43.01 52.38
C LEU A 77 7.15 42.42 52.05
N THR A 78 8.35 43.08 52.10
CA THR A 78 8.95 44.44 52.40
C THR A 78 10.50 44.35 52.17
N ASP A 79 11.41 45.35 52.27
CA ASP A 79 11.46 46.82 52.01
C ASP A 79 12.85 47.39 52.47
N THR A 80 13.57 48.12 51.60
CA THR A 80 14.45 49.33 51.80
C THR A 80 15.60 49.41 50.75
N SER A 81 16.44 50.46 50.61
CA SER A 81 16.28 51.92 50.44
C SER A 81 17.66 52.66 50.40
N VAL A 82 18.05 53.26 49.27
CA VAL A 82 18.63 54.62 49.03
C VAL A 82 19.62 55.34 50.02
N ASP A 83 20.75 55.85 49.45
CA ASP A 83 21.57 57.08 49.73
C ASP A 83 22.73 57.25 50.78
N ASN A 84 23.81 57.87 50.25
CA ASN A 84 24.71 58.95 50.76
C ASN A 84 26.16 58.73 51.35
N ASP A 85 27.04 59.61 50.83
CA ASP A 85 28.28 60.23 51.37
C ASP A 85 29.70 59.58 51.35
N ALA A 86 30.68 60.45 51.06
CA ALA A 86 32.14 60.24 50.87
C ALA A 86 32.96 60.53 52.18
N PRO A 87 34.33 60.64 52.27
CA PRO A 87 35.37 60.70 51.22
C PRO A 87 36.74 59.99 51.50
N SER A 88 37.69 60.22 50.58
CA SER A 88 39.13 59.92 50.53
C SER A 88 39.96 59.67 51.82
N VAL A 89 40.86 58.68 51.77
CA VAL A 89 42.21 58.71 52.38
C VAL A 89 43.23 57.99 51.48
N ASP A 90 44.40 58.60 51.27
CA ASP A 90 45.60 58.02 50.64
C ASP A 90 46.58 57.55 51.73
N THR A 91 47.09 56.31 51.63
CA THR A 91 48.30 55.86 52.36
C THR A 91 49.08 54.75 51.64
N GLY A 92 49.96 55.10 50.68
CA GLY A 92 51.23 54.40 50.34
C GLY A 92 51.19 52.90 49.96
N SER A 93 52.26 52.25 49.49
CA SER A 93 53.58 52.64 48.97
C SER A 93 54.24 51.31 48.54
N ASP A 94 54.93 51.34 47.41
CA ASP A 94 56.02 50.43 47.00
C ASP A 94 55.72 49.07 46.32
N THR A 95 56.27 48.99 45.10
CA THR A 95 56.71 47.81 44.33
C THR A 95 55.68 46.94 43.60
N ALA A 96 55.27 47.42 42.42
CA ALA A 96 55.14 46.57 41.24
C ALA A 96 55.69 47.32 40.02
N ASP A 97 56.83 46.87 39.49
CA ASP A 97 57.36 47.31 38.20
C ASP A 97 56.62 46.49 37.12
N SER A 98 55.45 46.98 36.71
CA SER A 98 54.64 46.33 35.66
C SER A 98 55.23 46.65 34.30
N VAL A 99 56.29 45.91 33.96
CA VAL A 99 56.81 45.78 32.60
C VAL A 99 55.64 45.40 31.67
N GLU A 100 55.36 46.21 30.65
CA GLU A 100 54.44 45.82 29.57
C GLU A 100 54.96 44.50 28.97
N PRO A 101 54.12 43.47 28.79
CA PRO A 101 54.58 42.15 28.40
C PRO A 101 55.09 42.18 26.95
N HIS A 102 56.41 42.27 26.79
CA HIS A 102 57.07 42.09 25.51
C HIS A 102 57.00 40.63 25.08
N CYS A 103 55.93 40.29 24.36
CA CYS A 103 55.81 39.03 23.65
C CYS A 103 56.83 38.94 22.51
N THR A 104 57.25 37.73 22.19
CA THR A 104 58.05 37.41 20.99
C THR A 104 57.34 36.43 20.06
N THR A 105 56.37 35.70 20.58
CA THR A 105 55.47 34.77 19.89
C THR A 105 54.07 34.86 20.50
N ALA A 106 53.05 34.33 19.80
CA ALA A 106 51.69 34.21 20.32
C ALA A 106 51.61 33.44 21.66
N ALA A 107 52.50 32.46 21.88
CA ALA A 107 52.55 31.67 23.10
C ALA A 107 53.09 32.42 24.34
N ASP A 108 53.66 33.63 24.16
CA ASP A 108 54.07 34.50 25.27
C ASP A 108 52.89 35.36 25.80
N CYS A 109 51.73 35.30 25.13
CA CYS A 109 50.54 36.08 25.47
C CYS A 109 49.56 35.28 26.34
N PRO A 110 48.77 35.95 27.21
CA PRO A 110 47.70 35.27 27.93
C PRO A 110 46.67 34.69 26.95
N PRO A 111 46.08 33.52 27.25
CA PRO A 111 45.03 32.96 26.42
C PRO A 111 43.81 33.91 26.39
N PRO A 112 43.14 34.03 25.24
CA PRO A 112 42.00 34.93 25.09
C PRO A 112 40.79 34.44 25.89
N THR A 113 39.87 35.35 26.17
CA THR A 113 38.70 35.08 27.03
C THR A 113 37.47 34.55 26.29
N ALA A 114 37.48 34.56 24.95
CA ALA A 114 36.41 34.04 24.11
C ALA A 114 36.91 32.86 23.25
N THR A 115 36.08 31.84 23.10
CA THR A 115 36.41 30.56 22.42
C THR A 115 36.85 30.74 20.97
N CYS A 116 36.33 31.76 20.28
CA CYS A 116 36.60 32.07 18.87
C CYS A 116 37.65 33.18 18.66
N ARG A 117 38.59 33.31 19.59
CA ARG A 117 39.71 34.26 19.48
C ARG A 117 41.03 33.53 19.70
N VAL A 118 42.09 34.07 19.11
CA VAL A 118 43.48 33.65 19.37
C VAL A 118 44.34 34.83 19.78
N ALA A 119 45.23 34.60 20.74
CA ALA A 119 46.24 35.56 21.14
C ALA A 119 47.26 35.73 20.02
N VAL A 120 47.53 36.98 19.63
CA VAL A 120 48.54 37.33 18.63
C VAL A 120 49.57 38.30 19.22
N CYS A 121 50.84 38.09 18.88
CA CYS A 121 51.90 39.03 19.25
C CYS A 121 52.14 40.02 18.11
N LEU A 122 51.81 41.28 18.32
CA LEU A 122 52.02 42.32 17.33
C LEU A 122 53.53 42.61 17.12
N PRO A 123 53.95 43.12 15.94
CA PRO A 123 55.35 43.50 15.69
C PRO A 123 55.93 44.57 16.63
N SER A 124 55.08 45.25 17.40
CA SER A 124 55.44 46.16 18.50
C SER A 124 55.91 45.43 19.77
N GLY A 125 55.78 44.10 19.85
CA GLY A 125 56.00 43.32 21.07
C GLY A 125 54.91 43.56 22.10
N VAL A 126 53.65 43.62 21.64
CA VAL A 126 52.45 43.80 22.49
C VAL A 126 51.46 42.70 22.12
N CYS A 127 50.85 42.07 23.13
CA CYS A 127 49.79 41.09 22.93
C CYS A 127 48.48 41.77 22.52
N ASP A 128 47.80 41.17 21.55
CA ASP A 128 46.49 41.56 21.04
C ASP A 128 45.68 40.28 20.77
N GLU A 129 44.39 40.39 20.45
CA GLU A 129 43.56 39.24 20.08
C GLU A 129 43.10 39.35 18.62
N ALA A 130 43.10 38.23 17.91
CA ALA A 130 42.55 38.11 16.56
C ALA A 130 41.33 37.19 16.56
N ASP A 131 40.36 37.49 15.70
CA ASP A 131 39.17 36.67 15.47
C ASP A 131 39.55 35.40 14.70
N GLU A 132 39.06 34.23 15.12
CA GLU A 132 39.21 32.99 14.36
C GLU A 132 38.31 32.97 13.11
N PRO A 133 38.67 32.23 12.04
CA PRO A 133 37.88 32.15 10.82
C PRO A 133 36.44 31.66 11.04
N ALA A 134 35.52 32.15 10.21
CA ALA A 134 34.15 31.66 10.19
C ALA A 134 34.09 30.17 9.86
N GLY A 135 33.30 29.39 10.60
CA GLY A 135 33.14 27.95 10.43
C GLY A 135 34.16 27.08 11.19
N LEU A 136 35.04 27.66 12.02
CA LEU A 136 35.85 26.89 12.96
C LEU A 136 34.97 26.39 14.12
N ALA A 137 35.05 25.11 14.47
CA ALA A 137 34.25 24.53 15.55
C ALA A 137 34.58 25.18 16.91
N CYS A 138 33.54 25.43 17.70
CA CYS A 138 33.61 25.96 19.06
C CYS A 138 32.53 25.30 19.94
N ASP A 139 32.24 25.92 21.09
CA ASP A 139 31.20 25.54 22.05
C ASP A 139 30.69 26.87 22.62
N ASP A 140 29.42 27.19 22.40
CA ASP A 140 28.81 28.45 22.85
C ASP A 140 28.24 28.37 24.29
N GLY A 141 28.21 27.16 24.86
CA GLY A 141 27.72 26.83 26.18
C GLY A 141 26.24 26.43 26.24
N ASP A 142 25.51 26.42 25.13
CA ASP A 142 24.16 25.86 25.04
C ASP A 142 24.21 24.37 24.66
N PRO A 143 23.89 23.43 25.57
CA PRO A 143 23.89 21.99 25.27
C PRO A 143 22.73 21.55 24.35
N CYS A 144 21.91 22.49 23.88
CA CYS A 144 20.85 22.29 22.90
C CYS A 144 21.20 22.75 21.47
N SER A 145 22.41 23.26 21.22
CA SER A 145 22.97 23.36 19.87
C SER A 145 23.98 22.24 19.59
N LEU A 146 24.15 21.95 18.29
CA LEU A 146 25.10 20.99 17.73
C LEU A 146 25.93 21.70 16.66
N ASP A 147 27.20 21.31 16.53
CA ASP A 147 28.14 21.85 15.52
C ASP A 147 28.32 23.38 15.58
N ASP A 148 28.42 23.93 16.80
CA ASP A 148 28.68 25.35 17.05
C ASP A 148 29.93 25.84 16.32
N ALA A 149 29.83 27.03 15.73
CA ALA A 149 30.86 27.55 14.84
C ALA A 149 31.22 29.01 15.17
N CYS A 150 32.47 29.36 14.94
CA CYS A 150 32.92 30.74 14.99
C CYS A 150 32.27 31.55 13.84
N ASP A 151 31.86 32.78 14.12
CA ASP A 151 31.20 33.67 13.16
C ASP A 151 32.15 34.47 12.25
N GLY A 152 33.46 34.39 12.49
CA GLY A 152 34.48 35.15 11.78
C GLY A 152 34.71 36.58 12.28
N VAL A 153 34.00 37.00 13.34
CA VAL A 153 34.24 38.26 14.09
C VAL A 153 34.45 38.02 15.59
N GLY A 154 34.74 36.76 15.94
CA GLY A 154 35.25 36.34 17.24
C GLY A 154 34.18 36.02 18.28
N ALA A 155 32.95 35.71 17.85
CA ALA A 155 31.94 35.04 18.68
C ALA A 155 31.79 33.57 18.25
N CYS A 156 31.47 32.71 19.22
CA CYS A 156 30.93 31.38 18.93
C CYS A 156 29.41 31.52 18.81
N ILE A 157 28.82 30.87 17.82
CA ILE A 157 27.37 30.81 17.62
C ILE A 157 26.91 29.36 17.55
N GLY A 158 25.85 29.04 18.29
CA GLY A 158 25.18 27.75 18.25
C GLY A 158 24.85 27.32 16.82
N GLY A 159 25.14 26.07 16.50
CA GLY A 159 24.94 25.51 15.16
C GLY A 159 23.49 25.05 14.92
N ALA A 160 23.32 23.81 14.47
CA ALA A 160 21.99 23.22 14.31
C ALA A 160 21.35 23.02 15.70
N ALA A 161 20.04 23.27 15.82
CA ALA A 161 19.31 22.88 17.02
C ALA A 161 19.38 21.36 17.19
N LYS A 162 19.60 20.90 18.43
CA LYS A 162 19.62 19.49 18.76
C LYS A 162 18.27 18.86 18.43
N ASP A 163 18.29 17.91 17.50
CA ASP A 163 17.10 17.16 17.12
C ASP A 163 16.64 16.30 18.32
N CYS A 164 15.35 16.42 18.60
CA CYS A 164 14.65 15.79 19.72
C CYS A 164 13.27 15.26 19.28
N ASP A 165 13.02 15.12 17.98
CA ASP A 165 11.83 14.47 17.44
C ASP A 165 11.79 12.99 17.92
N ASP A 166 10.73 12.59 18.65
CA ASP A 166 10.53 11.20 19.07
C ASP A 166 9.68 10.36 18.10
N ALA A 167 9.39 10.93 16.92
CA ALA A 167 8.50 10.44 15.88
C ALA A 167 7.03 10.28 16.30
N VAL A 168 6.63 10.84 17.45
CA VAL A 168 5.23 10.90 17.89
C VAL A 168 4.67 12.27 17.50
N SER A 169 3.89 12.36 16.42
CA SER A 169 3.48 13.65 15.81
C SER A 169 2.62 14.61 16.67
N CYS A 170 2.46 14.36 17.97
CA CYS A 170 1.69 15.15 18.92
C CYS A 170 2.43 15.50 20.22
N THR A 171 3.70 15.13 20.34
CA THR A 171 4.59 15.69 21.34
C THR A 171 5.06 17.08 20.89
N VAL A 172 5.16 18.01 21.83
CA VAL A 172 5.97 19.20 21.66
C VAL A 172 7.40 18.80 22.01
N ASP A 173 8.15 18.46 20.98
CA ASP A 173 9.55 18.07 21.10
C ASP A 173 10.45 19.29 21.24
N GLY A 174 11.28 19.27 22.27
CA GLY A 174 12.22 20.35 22.56
C GLY A 174 13.45 19.84 23.28
N CYS A 175 14.49 20.69 23.31
CA CYS A 175 15.64 20.47 24.14
C CYS A 175 15.62 21.45 25.32
N GLU A 176 15.64 20.92 26.55
CA GLU A 176 15.86 21.70 27.77
C GLU A 176 17.16 21.25 28.44
N ALA A 177 18.11 22.18 28.59
CA ALA A 177 19.40 21.96 29.25
C ALA A 177 20.17 20.72 28.75
N GLY A 178 20.05 20.41 27.45
CA GLY A 178 20.75 19.31 26.78
C GLY A 178 20.02 17.97 26.81
N LEU A 179 18.84 17.90 27.42
CA LEU A 179 17.97 16.73 27.42
C LEU A 179 16.80 16.98 26.48
N CYS A 180 16.45 15.97 25.68
CA CYS A 180 15.20 16.00 24.94
C CYS A 180 14.04 15.85 25.92
N VAL A 181 13.04 16.71 25.75
CA VAL A 181 11.77 16.70 26.46
C VAL A 181 10.67 16.58 25.41
N HIS A 182 9.75 15.66 25.68
CA HIS A 182 8.66 15.29 24.77
C HIS A 182 7.37 15.49 25.57
N GLU A 183 6.75 16.67 25.48
CA GLU A 183 5.50 16.95 26.21
C GLU A 183 4.31 16.65 25.30
N ALA A 184 3.57 15.59 25.62
CA ALA A 184 2.35 15.22 24.91
C ALA A 184 1.33 16.38 24.92
N SER A 185 0.83 16.76 23.74
CA SER A 185 -0.10 17.87 23.55
C SER A 185 -1.31 17.42 22.72
N ASP A 186 -2.45 17.31 23.38
CA ASP A 186 -3.73 17.00 22.71
C ASP A 186 -4.10 18.09 21.67
N GLU A 187 -3.67 19.34 21.89
CA GLU A 187 -3.87 20.44 20.93
C GLU A 187 -3.15 20.22 19.59
N LEU A 188 -2.08 19.41 19.55
CA LEU A 188 -1.39 19.03 18.30
C LEU A 188 -2.10 17.89 17.57
N CYS A 189 -2.99 17.15 18.23
CA CYS A 189 -3.77 16.08 17.61
C CYS A 189 -5.05 16.54 16.95
N SER A 190 -5.52 17.76 17.23
CA SER A 190 -6.78 18.23 16.67
C SER A 190 -6.64 18.46 15.16
N ASP A 191 -7.26 17.59 14.37
CA ASP A 191 -7.34 17.75 12.92
C ASP A 191 -8.36 18.83 12.50
N GLY A 192 -9.06 19.42 13.49
CA GLY A 192 -10.08 20.45 13.31
C GLY A 192 -11.46 19.92 12.94
N LEU A 193 -11.65 18.59 12.93
CA LEU A 193 -12.93 17.94 12.66
C LEU A 193 -13.66 17.66 13.99
N PHE A 194 -14.69 18.46 14.29
CA PHE A 194 -15.55 18.27 15.47
C PHE A 194 -16.13 16.84 15.60
N CYS A 195 -16.23 16.08 14.51
CA CYS A 195 -17.02 14.85 14.43
C CYS A 195 -16.29 13.56 14.79
N ASN A 196 -14.96 13.54 14.79
CA ASN A 196 -14.18 12.44 15.37
C ASN A 196 -14.17 12.53 16.92
N GLY A 197 -14.37 13.72 17.48
CA GLY A 197 -14.31 14.05 18.90
C GLY A 197 -12.87 14.29 19.38
N GLU A 198 -12.72 15.11 20.44
CA GLU A 198 -11.40 15.56 20.96
C GLU A 198 -10.36 14.42 20.97
N GLU A 199 -9.38 14.55 20.08
CA GLU A 199 -8.29 13.60 19.92
C GLU A 199 -7.30 13.74 21.08
N VAL A 200 -6.75 12.60 21.52
CA VAL A 200 -5.82 12.56 22.65
C VAL A 200 -4.46 12.06 22.16
N CYS A 201 -3.41 12.76 22.55
CA CYS A 201 -2.04 12.36 22.28
C CYS A 201 -1.68 11.14 23.15
N SER A 202 -1.25 10.05 22.51
CA SER A 202 -0.88 8.81 23.17
C SER A 202 0.59 8.48 22.92
N ALA A 203 1.11 7.47 23.64
CA ALA A 203 2.45 6.92 23.40
C ALA A 203 2.66 6.28 22.01
N PHE A 204 1.65 6.28 21.14
CA PHE A 204 1.68 5.79 19.77
C PHE A 204 1.22 6.85 18.74
N GLY A 205 1.15 8.13 19.14
CA GLY A 205 0.64 9.23 18.32
C GLY A 205 -0.82 9.57 18.62
N CYS A 206 -1.44 10.33 17.72
CA CYS A 206 -2.81 10.79 17.89
C CYS A 206 -3.82 9.65 17.83
N THR A 207 -4.66 9.61 18.87
CA THR A 207 -5.81 8.70 18.91
C THR A 207 -7.08 9.51 18.77
N ALA A 208 -7.87 9.18 17.74
CA ALA A 208 -9.16 9.82 17.49
C ALA A 208 -10.06 9.69 18.73
N GLY A 209 -10.80 10.76 19.05
CA GLY A 209 -11.68 10.79 20.21
C GLY A 209 -12.93 9.92 20.05
N THR A 210 -13.88 10.13 20.97
CA THR A 210 -15.23 9.58 20.83
C THR A 210 -16.14 10.64 20.22
N ALA A 211 -16.69 10.36 19.04
CA ALA A 211 -17.62 11.25 18.33
C ALA A 211 -18.67 11.87 19.28
N PRO A 212 -18.79 13.21 19.35
CA PRO A 212 -19.59 13.89 20.38
C PRO A 212 -21.10 13.81 20.15
N CYS A 213 -21.53 13.27 19.01
CA CYS A 213 -22.91 13.26 18.57
C CYS A 213 -23.64 11.96 18.90
N ALA A 214 -24.88 12.09 19.37
CA ALA A 214 -25.72 10.94 19.72
C ALA A 214 -26.19 10.18 18.47
N GLU A 215 -26.36 8.86 18.63
CA GLU A 215 -26.84 7.93 17.60
C GLU A 215 -28.10 8.46 16.88
N GLY A 216 -28.01 8.63 15.56
CA GLY A 216 -29.10 9.19 14.73
C GLY A 216 -29.05 10.72 14.50
N THR A 217 -27.94 11.39 14.81
CA THR A 217 -27.67 12.77 14.37
C THR A 217 -26.54 12.82 13.33
N ILE A 218 -26.57 13.79 12.42
CA ILE A 218 -25.48 14.01 11.46
C ILE A 218 -24.55 15.05 12.07
N CYS A 219 -23.29 14.70 12.20
CA CYS A 219 -22.27 15.63 12.64
C CYS A 219 -21.76 16.48 11.46
N ASP A 220 -21.47 17.77 11.72
CA ASP A 220 -21.03 18.75 10.72
C ASP A 220 -19.76 19.47 11.21
N ASP A 221 -18.62 19.04 10.66
CA ASP A 221 -17.27 19.59 10.94
C ASP A 221 -17.08 21.04 10.50
N VAL A 222 -17.95 21.58 9.63
CA VAL A 222 -17.84 22.98 9.16
C VAL A 222 -18.61 23.93 10.09
N ALA A 223 -19.47 23.38 10.95
CA ALA A 223 -20.34 24.13 11.86
C ALA A 223 -20.14 23.82 13.34
N ASP A 224 -19.19 22.94 13.69
CA ASP A 224 -18.92 22.40 15.03
C ASP A 224 -20.20 21.95 15.75
N ALA A 225 -21.07 21.21 15.03
CA ALA A 225 -22.43 20.96 15.49
C ALA A 225 -22.98 19.57 15.15
N CYS A 226 -23.65 18.96 16.15
CA CYS A 226 -24.51 17.80 15.96
C CYS A 226 -25.87 18.25 15.41
N ASN A 227 -26.07 18.11 14.10
CA ASN A 227 -27.32 18.48 13.44
C ASN A 227 -28.35 17.34 13.49
N ILE A 228 -29.55 17.66 13.95
CA ILE A 228 -30.73 16.82 13.71
C ILE A 228 -31.16 17.10 12.26
N PRO A 229 -31.12 16.13 11.34
CA PRO A 229 -31.20 16.43 9.92
C PRO A 229 -32.54 17.03 9.52
N GLU A 230 -32.50 18.26 9.02
CA GLU A 230 -33.42 18.65 7.96
C GLU A 230 -33.00 17.89 6.71
N CYS A 231 -33.78 16.87 6.33
CA CYS A 231 -33.50 16.10 5.12
C CYS A 231 -33.49 17.01 3.87
N LYS A 232 -32.66 16.66 2.90
CA LYS A 232 -32.51 17.32 1.60
C LYS A 232 -32.95 16.40 0.45
N ALA A 233 -32.85 15.09 0.64
CA ALA A 233 -33.31 14.06 -0.29
C ALA A 233 -34.02 12.90 0.46
N ASP A 234 -34.76 12.07 -0.28
CA ASP A 234 -35.48 10.92 0.30
C ASP A 234 -34.55 9.86 0.90
N LEU A 235 -33.31 9.77 0.39
CA LEU A 235 -32.28 8.85 0.88
C LEU A 235 -31.84 9.16 2.33
N ASP A 236 -32.04 10.40 2.80
CA ASP A 236 -31.71 10.83 4.17
C ASP A 236 -32.69 10.27 5.22
N CYS A 237 -33.72 9.53 4.78
CA CYS A 237 -34.84 9.08 5.61
C CYS A 237 -34.92 7.55 5.67
N ALA A 238 -34.82 6.99 6.88
CA ALA A 238 -34.87 5.54 7.11
C ALA A 238 -36.13 4.87 6.53
N SER A 239 -35.94 3.73 5.86
CA SER A 239 -36.99 2.94 5.21
C SER A 239 -37.18 1.56 5.87
N SER A 240 -38.23 0.83 5.49
CA SER A 240 -38.50 -0.54 5.95
C SER A 240 -39.05 -1.41 4.82
N ALA A 241 -39.29 -2.70 5.12
CA ALA A 241 -39.93 -3.65 4.21
C ALA A 241 -41.30 -3.18 3.66
N CYS A 242 -42.05 -2.33 4.39
CA CYS A 242 -43.33 -1.79 3.93
C CYS A 242 -43.48 -0.26 4.03
N THR A 243 -42.42 0.48 4.34
CA THR A 243 -42.38 1.96 4.27
C THR A 243 -41.15 2.48 3.54
N ILE A 244 -41.29 3.58 2.83
CA ILE A 244 -40.19 4.35 2.23
C ILE A 244 -40.04 5.62 3.08
N GLY A 245 -38.83 5.94 3.52
CA GLY A 245 -38.54 7.24 4.10
C GLY A 245 -38.57 8.28 2.99
N VAL A 246 -39.34 9.34 3.16
CA VAL A 246 -39.48 10.42 2.17
C VAL A 246 -39.24 11.75 2.85
N CYS A 247 -38.44 12.60 2.22
CA CYS A 247 -38.18 13.93 2.69
C CYS A 247 -39.31 14.88 2.26
N LEU A 248 -40.08 15.37 3.23
CA LEU A 248 -41.02 16.45 2.95
C LEU A 248 -40.25 17.74 2.70
N GLY A 249 -40.72 18.56 1.74
CA GLY A 249 -40.18 19.89 1.42
C GLY A 249 -40.26 20.95 2.53
N THR A 250 -40.45 20.52 3.78
CA THR A 250 -40.24 21.27 5.02
C THR A 250 -39.00 20.79 5.78
N GLY A 251 -38.10 20.05 5.15
CA GLY A 251 -36.92 19.44 5.78
C GLY A 251 -37.26 18.39 6.85
N LYS A 252 -38.27 17.53 6.62
CA LYS A 252 -38.64 16.50 7.61
C LYS A 252 -38.96 15.15 6.98
N CYS A 253 -38.33 14.10 7.51
CA CYS A 253 -38.63 12.73 7.13
C CYS A 253 -40.05 12.32 7.53
N ALA A 254 -40.75 11.68 6.60
CA ALA A 254 -42.02 11.02 6.81
C ALA A 254 -42.03 9.64 6.14
N GLY A 255 -42.45 8.61 6.86
CA GLY A 255 -42.63 7.28 6.27
C GLY A 255 -43.87 7.24 5.36
N GLN A 256 -43.66 7.08 4.06
CA GLN A 256 -44.73 6.74 3.13
C GLN A 256 -44.93 5.21 3.10
N PRO A 257 -46.17 4.70 3.15
CA PRO A 257 -46.40 3.27 2.94
C PRO A 257 -45.99 2.86 1.52
N ARG A 258 -45.31 1.72 1.38
CA ARG A 258 -45.07 1.11 0.06
C ARG A 258 -46.42 0.81 -0.63
N PRO A 259 -46.50 0.85 -1.98
CA PRO A 259 -47.73 0.57 -2.71
C PRO A 259 -48.41 -0.72 -2.25
N VAL A 260 -49.74 -0.68 -2.07
CA VAL A 260 -50.51 -1.87 -1.67
C VAL A 260 -50.33 -2.96 -2.74
N GLY A 261 -49.83 -4.13 -2.33
CA GLY A 261 -49.40 -5.17 -3.28
C GLY A 261 -47.88 -5.30 -3.46
N SER A 262 -47.06 -4.45 -2.84
CA SER A 262 -45.60 -4.57 -2.90
C SER A 262 -45.12 -5.83 -2.20
N ALA A 263 -44.23 -6.60 -2.83
CA ALA A 263 -43.64 -7.79 -2.22
C ALA A 263 -42.89 -7.45 -0.93
N CYS A 264 -43.09 -8.28 0.09
CA CYS A 264 -42.41 -8.23 1.38
C CYS A 264 -42.20 -9.68 1.85
N SER A 265 -41.58 -9.88 3.01
CA SER A 265 -41.56 -11.19 3.67
C SER A 265 -41.92 -11.00 5.14
N ASP A 266 -42.78 -11.88 5.65
CA ASP A 266 -43.11 -12.00 7.07
C ASP A 266 -42.28 -13.10 7.78
N GLY A 267 -41.46 -13.85 7.03
CA GLY A 267 -40.59 -14.90 7.52
C GLY A 267 -41.22 -16.30 7.60
N ASP A 268 -42.45 -16.52 7.12
CA ASP A 268 -43.09 -17.84 7.11
C ASP A 268 -42.87 -18.59 5.76
N PRO A 269 -42.17 -19.74 5.73
CA PRO A 269 -41.95 -20.51 4.50
C PRO A 269 -43.19 -21.28 3.99
N ALA A 270 -44.32 -21.23 4.70
CA ALA A 270 -45.57 -21.89 4.29
C ALA A 270 -46.44 -21.05 3.34
N THR A 271 -46.11 -19.77 3.15
CA THR A 271 -46.81 -18.86 2.22
C THR A 271 -45.89 -18.39 1.08
N ALA A 272 -46.50 -17.86 0.02
CA ALA A 272 -45.78 -17.19 -1.05
C ALA A 272 -46.69 -16.12 -1.68
N GLY A 273 -46.11 -14.98 -2.05
CA GLY A 273 -46.86 -13.85 -2.64
C GLY A 273 -47.41 -12.89 -1.59
N GLU A 274 -46.67 -12.72 -0.51
CA GLU A 274 -46.86 -11.76 0.58
C GLU A 274 -46.87 -10.34 0.02
N THR A 275 -47.73 -9.47 0.57
CA THR A 275 -47.85 -8.09 0.08
C THR A 275 -48.06 -7.07 1.18
N CYS A 276 -47.47 -5.89 1.01
CA CYS A 276 -47.71 -4.76 1.92
C CYS A 276 -49.15 -4.25 1.82
N LEU A 277 -49.77 -3.98 2.96
CA LEU A 277 -51.03 -3.26 3.14
C LEU A 277 -50.89 -2.31 4.34
N ASP A 278 -51.23 -1.03 4.15
CA ASP A 278 -51.21 0.01 5.20
C ASP A 278 -49.93 -0.01 6.06
N ALA A 279 -48.75 0.04 5.40
CA ALA A 279 -47.41 -0.01 6.01
C ALA A 279 -47.03 -1.32 6.75
N THR A 280 -47.81 -2.40 6.61
CA THR A 280 -47.53 -3.72 7.23
C THR A 280 -47.51 -4.84 6.18
N CYS A 281 -46.67 -5.85 6.37
CA CYS A 281 -46.64 -7.03 5.49
C CYS A 281 -47.82 -7.96 5.80
N GLN A 282 -48.49 -8.49 4.78
CA GLN A 282 -49.59 -9.45 4.89
C GLN A 282 -49.21 -10.77 4.18
N GLY A 283 -49.44 -11.91 4.84
CA GLY A 283 -49.11 -13.25 4.33
C GLY A 283 -49.78 -13.63 3.00
N GLY A 284 -49.07 -14.42 2.16
CA GLY A 284 -49.46 -14.79 0.80
C GLY A 284 -50.55 -15.87 0.64
N ALA A 285 -50.78 -16.35 -0.60
CA ALA A 285 -51.92 -17.22 -0.95
C ALA A 285 -51.60 -18.36 -1.95
N THR A 286 -52.28 -19.51 -1.81
CA THR A 286 -51.95 -20.79 -2.48
C THR A 286 -52.58 -20.99 -3.88
N ALA A 287 -51.82 -21.60 -4.83
CA ALA A 287 -52.16 -21.77 -6.25
C ALA A 287 -53.21 -22.87 -6.60
N ALA A 288 -53.87 -22.78 -7.78
CA ALA A 288 -55.11 -23.51 -8.12
C ALA A 288 -54.99 -24.71 -9.12
N CYS A 289 -55.90 -25.70 -9.06
CA CYS A 289 -55.94 -26.96 -9.86
C CYS A 289 -57.35 -27.60 -9.96
N ALA A 290 -57.53 -28.65 -10.78
CA ALA A 290 -58.78 -29.42 -10.88
C ALA A 290 -58.66 -30.95 -10.71
N VAL A 291 -57.55 -31.58 -11.12
CA VAL A 291 -57.22 -33.00 -10.86
C VAL A 291 -55.73 -33.16 -10.51
N ASP A 292 -55.37 -34.25 -9.83
CA ASP A 292 -53.98 -34.49 -9.37
C ASP A 292 -52.94 -34.42 -10.51
N ALA A 293 -53.32 -34.85 -11.72
CA ALA A 293 -52.47 -34.79 -12.91
C ALA A 293 -52.09 -33.35 -13.32
N ASP A 294 -52.89 -32.34 -12.95
CA ASP A 294 -52.57 -30.92 -13.19
C ASP A 294 -51.40 -30.45 -12.29
N CYS A 295 -51.17 -31.14 -11.18
CA CYS A 295 -50.13 -30.84 -10.20
C CYS A 295 -48.82 -31.62 -10.44
N ALA A 296 -48.62 -32.19 -11.63
CA ALA A 296 -47.43 -32.97 -11.98
C ALA A 296 -46.10 -32.22 -11.72
N ALA A 297 -46.08 -30.90 -11.88
CA ALA A 297 -44.92 -30.04 -11.57
C ALA A 297 -44.50 -30.05 -10.08
N PHE A 298 -45.41 -30.43 -9.17
CA PHE A 298 -45.15 -30.57 -7.74
C PHE A 298 -44.76 -32.02 -7.34
N THR A 299 -44.46 -32.88 -8.33
CA THR A 299 -44.03 -34.28 -8.12
C THR A 299 -42.53 -34.40 -8.33
N GLY A 300 -41.77 -34.60 -7.25
CA GLY A 300 -40.32 -34.84 -7.28
C GLY A 300 -39.94 -36.29 -6.94
N ALA A 301 -38.66 -36.50 -6.65
CA ALA A 301 -38.17 -37.78 -6.12
C ALA A 301 -38.95 -38.20 -4.87
N CYS A 302 -39.24 -37.25 -3.97
CA CYS A 302 -39.85 -37.50 -2.66
C CYS A 302 -41.15 -36.72 -2.36
N THR A 303 -41.78 -36.18 -3.39
CA THR A 303 -43.11 -35.55 -3.31
C THR A 303 -44.04 -36.06 -4.41
N THR A 304 -45.33 -36.02 -4.16
CA THR A 304 -46.38 -36.25 -5.15
C THR A 304 -47.32 -35.05 -5.17
N GLY A 305 -47.42 -34.37 -6.31
CA GLY A 305 -48.36 -33.28 -6.48
C GLY A 305 -49.79 -33.82 -6.55
N LEU A 306 -50.63 -33.43 -5.58
CA LEU A 306 -52.05 -33.77 -5.55
C LEU A 306 -52.88 -32.49 -5.59
N CYS A 307 -54.09 -32.59 -6.13
CA CYS A 307 -55.03 -31.49 -6.24
C CYS A 307 -56.07 -31.58 -5.12
N ASN A 308 -56.15 -30.57 -4.26
CA ASN A 308 -57.17 -30.52 -3.22
C ASN A 308 -58.55 -30.19 -3.85
N PRO A 309 -59.53 -31.12 -3.86
CA PRO A 309 -60.80 -30.90 -4.57
C PRO A 309 -61.77 -29.95 -3.85
N ALA A 310 -61.45 -29.49 -2.63
CA ALA A 310 -62.28 -28.57 -1.87
C ALA A 310 -61.86 -27.10 -2.03
N SER A 311 -60.55 -26.83 -2.11
CA SER A 311 -60.01 -25.49 -2.43
C SER A 311 -59.72 -25.31 -3.92
N GLY A 312 -59.61 -26.43 -4.67
CA GLY A 312 -59.08 -26.45 -6.02
C GLY A 312 -57.65 -25.95 -6.04
N SER A 313 -56.77 -26.49 -5.18
CA SER A 313 -55.36 -26.02 -5.02
C SER A 313 -54.33 -27.14 -5.08
N CYS A 314 -53.22 -26.92 -5.79
CA CYS A 314 -52.13 -27.90 -5.81
C CYS A 314 -51.43 -27.93 -4.45
N VAL A 315 -51.23 -29.13 -3.93
CA VAL A 315 -50.46 -29.40 -2.73
C VAL A 315 -49.42 -30.46 -3.03
N ALA A 316 -48.15 -30.15 -2.78
CA ALA A 316 -47.10 -31.15 -2.77
C ALA A 316 -47.28 -32.02 -1.52
N VAL A 317 -47.75 -33.26 -1.71
CA VAL A 317 -47.85 -34.22 -0.61
C VAL A 317 -46.55 -35.01 -0.57
N VAL A 318 -45.83 -34.86 0.53
CA VAL A 318 -44.61 -35.61 0.83
C VAL A 318 -44.89 -37.12 0.70
N LYS A 319 -44.04 -37.83 -0.04
CA LYS A 319 -44.08 -39.30 -0.08
C LYS A 319 -43.71 -39.83 1.31
N PRO A 320 -44.28 -40.94 1.78
CA PRO A 320 -44.04 -41.43 3.13
C PRO A 320 -42.54 -41.62 3.42
N ASP A 321 -42.10 -41.20 4.60
CA ASP A 321 -40.70 -41.35 4.99
C ASP A 321 -40.26 -42.83 4.91
N GLY A 322 -39.11 -43.08 4.27
CA GLY A 322 -38.61 -44.42 3.98
C GLY A 322 -39.01 -45.00 2.62
N GLU A 323 -39.75 -44.28 1.76
CA GLU A 323 -39.95 -44.72 0.36
C GLU A 323 -38.66 -44.53 -0.46
N ALA A 324 -38.24 -45.55 -1.22
CA ALA A 324 -36.95 -45.55 -1.89
C ALA A 324 -36.87 -44.49 -3.01
N CYS A 325 -35.73 -43.80 -3.08
CA CYS A 325 -35.37 -42.85 -4.12
C CYS A 325 -33.91 -43.10 -4.56
N ASP A 326 -33.35 -42.19 -5.35
CA ASP A 326 -31.96 -42.21 -5.84
C ASP A 326 -31.56 -40.74 -6.02
N ASP A 327 -30.52 -40.28 -5.32
CA ASP A 327 -30.02 -38.90 -5.41
C ASP A 327 -28.92 -38.72 -6.48
N GLY A 328 -28.41 -39.82 -7.04
CA GLY A 328 -27.42 -39.82 -8.11
C GLY A 328 -25.96 -39.71 -7.67
N HIS A 329 -25.66 -39.66 -6.37
CA HIS A 329 -24.29 -39.59 -5.86
C HIS A 329 -23.71 -40.99 -5.55
N TYR A 330 -22.39 -41.14 -5.60
CA TYR A 330 -21.72 -42.39 -5.24
C TYR A 330 -21.50 -42.46 -3.72
N CYS A 331 -21.18 -41.34 -3.09
CA CYS A 331 -20.93 -41.23 -1.66
C CYS A 331 -22.20 -41.24 -0.79
N THR A 332 -23.36 -41.49 -1.38
CA THR A 332 -24.63 -41.81 -0.75
C THR A 332 -25.02 -43.27 -0.99
N VAL A 333 -25.77 -43.86 -0.06
CA VAL A 333 -26.30 -45.22 -0.16
C VAL A 333 -27.68 -45.34 0.49
N ALA A 334 -28.49 -46.23 -0.08
CA ALA A 334 -29.81 -46.64 0.43
C ALA A 334 -30.83 -45.48 0.53
N ASP A 335 -30.78 -44.59 -0.45
CA ASP A 335 -31.50 -43.32 -0.45
C ASP A 335 -33.01 -43.51 -0.32
N ALA A 336 -33.57 -42.72 0.60
CA ALA A 336 -34.96 -42.78 0.94
C ALA A 336 -35.54 -41.38 1.12
N CYS A 337 -36.84 -41.28 0.92
CA CYS A 337 -37.56 -40.05 1.17
C CYS A 337 -37.59 -39.75 2.66
N GLN A 338 -37.26 -38.52 3.03
CA GLN A 338 -37.46 -37.99 4.38
C GLN A 338 -37.91 -36.54 4.28
N ALA A 339 -39.06 -36.21 4.87
CA ALA A 339 -39.65 -34.86 4.88
C ALA A 339 -39.83 -34.22 3.49
N GLY A 340 -39.89 -35.01 2.41
CA GLY A 340 -40.09 -34.55 1.03
C GLY A 340 -38.82 -34.43 0.20
N GLN A 341 -37.63 -34.62 0.78
CA GLN A 341 -36.36 -34.68 0.07
C GLN A 341 -35.87 -36.13 -0.05
N CYS A 342 -35.09 -36.42 -1.09
CA CYS A 342 -34.38 -37.69 -1.20
C CYS A 342 -33.07 -37.55 -0.43
N VAL A 343 -32.85 -38.43 0.54
CA VAL A 343 -31.64 -38.42 1.37
C VAL A 343 -31.01 -39.81 1.40
N GLY A 344 -29.78 -39.92 0.92
CA GLY A 344 -28.92 -41.06 1.14
C GLY A 344 -28.28 -41.05 2.53
N ALA A 345 -28.03 -42.23 3.08
CA ALA A 345 -27.04 -42.35 4.16
C ALA A 345 -25.64 -42.17 3.55
N ALA A 346 -24.76 -41.42 4.20
CA ALA A 346 -23.39 -41.28 3.74
C ALA A 346 -22.71 -42.67 3.65
N ARG A 347 -22.00 -42.92 2.55
CA ARG A 347 -21.22 -44.14 2.34
C ARG A 347 -20.08 -44.15 3.37
N GLU A 348 -20.19 -45.04 4.36
CA GLU A 348 -19.16 -45.22 5.38
C GLU A 348 -17.82 -45.66 4.76
N CYS A 349 -16.89 -44.71 4.63
CA CYS A 349 -15.48 -44.99 4.43
C CYS A 349 -14.83 -45.24 5.81
N ALA A 350 -14.33 -46.46 6.04
CA ALA A 350 -13.74 -46.81 7.32
C ALA A 350 -12.36 -46.17 7.50
N ALA A 351 -12.29 -45.09 8.27
CA ALA A 351 -11.03 -44.57 8.79
C ALA A 351 -10.46 -45.52 9.85
N GLY A 352 -9.13 -45.69 9.88
CA GLY A 352 -8.47 -46.70 10.70
C GLY A 352 -8.42 -46.43 12.21
N GLY A 353 -9.01 -45.33 12.68
CA GLY A 353 -8.98 -44.85 14.07
C GLY A 353 -9.52 -43.42 14.16
N ALA A 354 -9.74 -42.89 15.38
CA ALA A 354 -10.31 -41.56 15.60
C ALA A 354 -9.43 -40.40 15.10
N CYS A 355 -8.11 -40.62 15.05
CA CYS A 355 -7.11 -39.68 14.52
C CYS A 355 -6.66 -40.03 13.09
N LEU A 356 -7.51 -40.73 12.37
CA LEU A 356 -7.43 -40.95 10.93
C LEU A 356 -8.77 -40.48 10.33
N VAL A 357 -8.74 -39.78 9.21
CA VAL A 357 -9.93 -39.44 8.42
C VAL A 357 -9.92 -40.27 7.15
N ALA A 358 -11.08 -40.84 6.79
CA ALA A 358 -11.28 -41.49 5.50
C ALA A 358 -12.33 -40.74 4.69
N THR A 359 -11.91 -40.15 3.58
CA THR A 359 -12.73 -39.29 2.75
C THR A 359 -13.33 -40.10 1.60
N CYS A 360 -14.66 -40.03 1.44
CA CYS A 360 -15.33 -40.51 0.24
C CYS A 360 -15.21 -39.46 -0.86
N ARG A 361 -14.86 -39.88 -2.08
CA ARG A 361 -14.77 -39.01 -3.25
C ARG A 361 -15.69 -39.49 -4.37
N ASP A 362 -16.69 -38.69 -4.72
CA ASP A 362 -17.63 -38.95 -5.81
C ASP A 362 -16.94 -38.92 -7.18
N ASP A 363 -15.96 -38.05 -7.39
CA ASP A 363 -15.30 -37.83 -8.69
C ASP A 363 -14.43 -39.00 -9.16
N VAL A 364 -13.92 -39.80 -8.22
CA VAL A 364 -13.16 -41.04 -8.47
C VAL A 364 -13.88 -42.31 -7.98
N ALA A 365 -15.06 -42.17 -7.37
CA ALA A 365 -15.85 -43.24 -6.77
C ALA A 365 -15.05 -44.14 -5.78
N ALA A 366 -14.30 -43.53 -4.86
CA ALA A 366 -13.38 -44.22 -3.95
C ALA A 366 -13.38 -43.68 -2.50
N CYS A 367 -12.77 -44.43 -1.58
CA CYS A 367 -12.48 -44.04 -0.20
C CYS A 367 -10.95 -44.04 0.01
N GLU A 368 -10.38 -42.97 0.57
CA GLU A 368 -8.95 -42.83 0.86
C GLU A 368 -8.74 -42.32 2.30
N SER A 369 -7.62 -42.65 2.97
CA SER A 369 -7.40 -42.32 4.40
C SER A 369 -6.09 -41.60 4.70
N ALA A 370 -6.14 -40.56 5.53
CA ALA A 370 -5.00 -39.76 6.00
C ALA A 370 -5.00 -39.58 7.53
N ALA A 371 -3.85 -39.20 8.10
CA ALA A 371 -3.73 -38.86 9.53
C ALA A 371 -4.33 -37.48 9.80
N VAL A 372 -4.98 -37.33 10.96
CA VAL A 372 -5.45 -36.06 11.49
C VAL A 372 -4.28 -35.35 12.18
N MET A 373 -4.25 -34.02 12.12
CA MET A 373 -3.20 -33.18 12.72
C MET A 373 -3.15 -33.37 14.24
N ASP A 374 -1.95 -33.46 14.81
CA ASP A 374 -1.77 -33.55 16.26
C ASP A 374 -2.34 -32.29 16.96
N GLY A 375 -2.92 -32.46 18.14
CA GLY A 375 -3.75 -31.45 18.84
C GLY A 375 -5.23 -31.43 18.42
N SER A 376 -5.62 -32.06 17.31
CA SER A 376 -7.04 -32.08 16.89
C SER A 376 -7.92 -32.85 17.85
N ALA A 377 -9.08 -32.30 18.20
CA ALA A 377 -10.04 -32.95 19.11
C ALA A 377 -10.52 -34.32 18.59
N CYS A 378 -10.61 -35.30 19.50
CA CYS A 378 -11.07 -36.66 19.25
C CYS A 378 -11.88 -37.20 20.45
N ASP A 379 -12.15 -38.51 20.47
CA ASP A 379 -12.79 -39.22 21.59
C ASP A 379 -12.10 -40.60 21.67
N ASP A 380 -11.47 -40.90 22.81
CA ASP A 380 -10.75 -42.17 23.02
C ASP A 380 -11.69 -43.33 23.47
N GLY A 381 -12.96 -43.01 23.71
CA GLY A 381 -14.01 -43.92 24.15
C GLY A 381 -14.03 -44.17 25.66
N SER A 382 -13.19 -43.49 26.46
CA SER A 382 -13.20 -43.54 27.92
C SER A 382 -14.14 -42.47 28.49
N ALA A 383 -15.14 -42.91 29.24
CA ALA A 383 -16.07 -42.01 29.96
C ALA A 383 -15.47 -41.38 31.23
N ASP A 384 -14.21 -41.69 31.54
CA ASP A 384 -13.43 -41.11 32.63
C ASP A 384 -12.47 -40.01 32.13
N THR A 385 -12.47 -39.73 30.82
CA THR A 385 -11.67 -38.70 30.14
C THR A 385 -12.55 -37.57 29.52
N THR A 386 -11.92 -36.47 29.11
CA THR A 386 -12.49 -35.26 28.50
C THR A 386 -11.38 -34.45 27.84
N GLY A 387 -11.70 -33.64 26.83
CA GLY A 387 -10.71 -32.81 26.13
C GLY A 387 -9.72 -33.64 25.32
N ASP A 388 -10.16 -34.78 24.77
CA ASP A 388 -9.27 -35.71 24.10
C ASP A 388 -8.74 -35.13 22.78
N HIS A 389 -7.45 -35.33 22.52
CA HIS A 389 -6.76 -34.79 21.34
C HIS A 389 -5.90 -35.85 20.65
N CYS A 390 -5.62 -35.61 19.37
CA CYS A 390 -4.79 -36.47 18.55
C CYS A 390 -3.30 -36.26 18.82
N GLU A 391 -2.55 -37.35 18.92
CA GLU A 391 -1.09 -37.36 19.05
C GLU A 391 -0.54 -38.56 18.26
N GLN A 392 0.29 -38.30 17.24
CA GLN A 392 0.89 -39.29 16.34
C GLN A 392 -0.14 -40.28 15.74
N GLY A 393 -1.34 -39.78 15.41
CA GLY A 393 -2.44 -40.58 14.87
C GLY A 393 -3.16 -41.48 15.88
N SER A 394 -3.00 -41.24 17.19
CA SER A 394 -3.74 -41.88 18.30
C SER A 394 -4.48 -40.83 19.14
N CYS A 395 -5.56 -41.18 19.82
CA CYS A 395 -6.34 -40.25 20.65
C CYS A 395 -5.96 -40.37 22.14
N GLN A 396 -5.84 -39.25 22.86
CA GLN A 396 -5.39 -39.16 24.26
C GLN A 396 -6.29 -38.17 25.05
N GLY A 397 -6.74 -38.51 26.28
CA GLY A 397 -7.69 -37.69 27.07
C GLY A 397 -7.28 -37.34 28.50
N LEU A 398 -7.95 -36.33 29.09
CA LEU A 398 -7.70 -35.79 30.45
C LEU A 398 -8.85 -36.13 31.42
N PRO A 399 -8.65 -36.25 32.76
CA PRO A 399 -9.69 -36.74 33.66
C PRO A 399 -10.96 -35.84 33.75
N THR A 400 -12.17 -36.42 33.66
CA THR A 400 -13.44 -35.65 33.62
C THR A 400 -13.81 -34.90 34.92
N ALA A 401 -13.15 -35.18 36.05
CA ALA A 401 -13.56 -34.67 37.37
C ALA A 401 -12.41 -34.01 38.13
N CYS A 402 -12.42 -32.68 38.23
CA CYS A 402 -11.48 -31.90 39.02
C CYS A 402 -12.10 -31.30 40.31
N GLN A 403 -11.26 -31.02 41.32
CA GLN A 403 -11.64 -30.29 42.55
C GLN A 403 -10.98 -28.91 42.65
N THR A 404 -9.91 -28.72 41.89
CA THR A 404 -9.06 -27.54 41.77
C THR A 404 -8.59 -27.41 40.33
N ASP A 405 -8.23 -26.21 39.87
CA ASP A 405 -7.76 -25.98 38.50
C ASP A 405 -6.54 -26.85 38.17
N SER A 406 -5.68 -27.14 39.16
CA SER A 406 -4.53 -28.05 39.02
C SER A 406 -4.88 -29.51 38.76
N ASP A 407 -6.11 -29.95 39.01
CA ASP A 407 -6.56 -31.29 38.63
C ASP A 407 -7.05 -31.34 37.17
N CYS A 408 -7.33 -30.18 36.55
CA CYS A 408 -7.81 -30.06 35.16
C CYS A 408 -6.67 -29.77 34.16
N ALA A 409 -5.41 -29.65 34.61
CA ALA A 409 -4.29 -29.20 33.78
C ALA A 409 -3.94 -30.18 32.64
N ASP A 410 -4.00 -29.67 31.42
CA ASP A 410 -3.62 -30.30 30.14
C ASP A 410 -2.11 -30.30 29.86
N ASN A 411 -1.36 -29.43 30.53
CA ASN A 411 0.03 -29.05 30.24
C ASN A 411 0.21 -28.33 28.89
N ASP A 412 -0.85 -27.79 28.28
CA ASP A 412 -0.73 -26.92 27.12
C ASP A 412 -0.66 -25.45 27.58
N PRO A 413 0.53 -24.80 27.53
CA PRO A 413 0.69 -23.40 27.96
C PRO A 413 -0.09 -22.38 27.13
N CYS A 414 -0.62 -22.76 25.96
CA CYS A 414 -1.48 -21.91 25.14
C CYS A 414 -2.98 -22.05 25.42
N THR A 415 -3.31 -22.83 26.45
CA THR A 415 -4.66 -22.95 26.96
C THR A 415 -4.72 -22.62 28.45
N VAL A 416 -5.93 -22.39 28.95
CA VAL A 416 -6.19 -22.14 30.36
C VAL A 416 -7.31 -23.07 30.80
N ALA A 417 -6.92 -24.23 31.34
CA ALA A 417 -7.83 -25.16 31.98
C ALA A 417 -8.26 -24.68 33.37
N THR A 418 -9.57 -24.65 33.62
CA THR A 418 -10.16 -24.23 34.91
C THR A 418 -11.20 -25.23 35.41
N CYS A 419 -11.34 -25.33 36.73
CA CYS A 419 -12.30 -26.20 37.40
C CYS A 419 -13.68 -25.53 37.50
N ALA A 420 -14.36 -25.39 36.37
CA ALA A 420 -15.71 -24.86 36.31
C ALA A 420 -16.72 -25.91 36.85
N ALA A 421 -17.24 -25.65 38.06
CA ALA A 421 -18.30 -26.43 38.70
C ALA A 421 -18.02 -27.94 38.93
N GLY A 422 -16.74 -28.34 38.98
CA GLY A 422 -16.31 -29.73 39.16
C GLY A 422 -15.99 -30.49 37.86
N THR A 423 -15.94 -29.76 36.75
CA THR A 423 -15.60 -30.22 35.39
C THR A 423 -14.45 -29.36 34.85
N CYS A 424 -13.60 -29.94 34.01
CA CYS A 424 -12.56 -29.23 33.28
C CYS A 424 -13.20 -28.38 32.18
N ASP A 425 -12.88 -27.09 32.14
CA ASP A 425 -13.23 -26.17 31.04
C ASP A 425 -11.96 -25.50 30.53
N VAL A 426 -11.70 -25.57 29.23
CA VAL A 426 -10.41 -25.21 28.60
C VAL A 426 -10.65 -24.09 27.59
N GLY A 427 -10.09 -22.91 27.86
CA GLY A 427 -10.12 -21.76 26.96
C GLY A 427 -8.74 -21.42 26.39
N LEU A 428 -8.68 -20.57 25.37
CA LEU A 428 -7.41 -20.07 24.84
C LEU A 428 -6.72 -19.12 25.82
N ALA A 429 -5.39 -19.22 25.93
CA ALA A 429 -4.57 -18.26 26.66
C ALA A 429 -4.54 -16.90 25.93
N PRO A 430 -4.27 -15.79 26.64
CA PRO A 430 -4.07 -14.48 26.02
C PRO A 430 -2.98 -14.51 24.94
N LEU A 431 -3.17 -13.76 23.85
CA LEU A 431 -2.15 -13.53 22.83
C LEU A 431 -0.83 -13.07 23.46
N GLY A 432 0.28 -13.68 23.05
CA GLY A 432 1.59 -13.39 23.65
C GLY A 432 1.86 -14.14 24.97
N THR A 433 0.99 -15.05 25.42
CA THR A 433 1.31 -15.94 26.54
C THR A 433 2.50 -16.82 26.17
N ALA A 434 3.47 -16.92 27.08
CA ALA A 434 4.68 -17.71 26.86
C ALA A 434 4.37 -19.21 26.88
N CYS A 435 4.86 -19.90 25.87
CA CYS A 435 4.73 -21.33 25.65
C CYS A 435 6.08 -21.95 25.26
N ASP A 436 6.07 -23.23 24.88
CA ASP A 436 7.20 -24.01 24.37
C ASP A 436 6.58 -24.92 23.31
N ASP A 437 7.00 -24.79 22.04
CA ASP A 437 6.44 -25.58 20.92
C ASP A 437 7.09 -26.97 20.80
N GLY A 438 8.00 -27.30 21.71
CA GLY A 438 8.76 -28.55 21.71
C GLY A 438 9.92 -28.56 20.72
N ASP A 439 10.07 -27.54 19.85
CA ASP A 439 11.31 -27.35 19.13
C ASP A 439 12.35 -26.77 20.10
N LEU A 440 13.30 -27.61 20.47
CA LEU A 440 14.38 -27.20 21.36
C LEU A 440 15.36 -26.19 20.69
N CYS A 441 15.03 -25.72 19.48
CA CYS A 441 15.67 -24.70 18.66
C CYS A 441 14.86 -23.40 18.49
N THR A 442 13.76 -23.24 19.21
CA THR A 442 13.01 -21.99 19.35
C THR A 442 13.14 -21.49 20.80
N THR A 443 12.74 -20.24 21.05
CA THR A 443 12.79 -19.59 22.37
C THR A 443 11.77 -18.45 22.45
N ASN A 444 11.30 -18.18 23.66
CA ASN A 444 10.28 -17.15 23.95
C ASN A 444 9.00 -17.37 23.15
N ASP A 445 8.63 -18.63 22.92
CA ASP A 445 7.54 -18.99 22.03
C ASP A 445 6.22 -18.47 22.60
N VAL A 446 5.33 -18.03 21.72
CA VAL A 446 4.09 -17.36 22.11
C VAL A 446 2.87 -17.94 21.43
N CYS A 447 1.77 -17.91 22.17
CA CYS A 447 0.47 -18.36 21.71
C CYS A 447 -0.10 -17.39 20.68
N GLY A 448 -0.30 -17.89 19.46
CA GLY A 448 -0.88 -17.16 18.33
C GLY A 448 -2.41 -17.13 18.34
N LEU A 449 -2.98 -16.46 17.32
CA LEU A 449 -4.44 -16.24 17.18
C LEU A 449 -5.28 -17.53 17.11
N THR A 450 -4.67 -18.66 16.79
CA THR A 450 -5.32 -19.98 16.68
C THR A 450 -5.19 -20.84 17.94
N GLY A 451 -4.53 -20.35 19.00
CA GLY A 451 -4.19 -21.14 20.18
C GLY A 451 -2.96 -22.03 20.02
N LEU A 452 -2.29 -22.00 18.87
CA LEU A 452 -1.03 -22.71 18.64
C LEU A 452 0.14 -21.94 19.27
N CYS A 453 1.05 -22.68 19.92
CA CYS A 453 2.35 -22.13 20.26
C CYS A 453 3.16 -21.88 18.97
N SER A 454 3.73 -20.69 18.85
CA SER A 454 4.45 -20.25 17.66
C SER A 454 5.74 -19.52 18.04
N SER A 455 6.82 -19.82 17.32
CA SER A 455 8.15 -19.32 17.66
C SER A 455 8.26 -17.80 17.51
N ALA A 456 8.41 -17.07 18.62
CA ALA A 456 8.66 -15.62 18.57
C ALA A 456 10.12 -15.30 18.24
N SER A 457 11.04 -16.21 18.60
CA SER A 457 12.47 -16.08 18.28
C SER A 457 13.13 -17.44 18.13
N VAL A 458 13.89 -17.64 17.05
CA VAL A 458 14.73 -18.84 16.88
C VAL A 458 15.85 -18.80 17.91
N LYS A 459 16.12 -19.93 18.57
CA LYS A 459 17.20 -20.08 19.53
C LYS A 459 18.53 -19.78 18.86
N THR A 460 19.18 -18.70 19.30
CA THR A 460 20.51 -18.34 18.83
C THR A 460 21.50 -19.41 19.29
N CYS A 461 21.92 -20.27 18.37
CA CYS A 461 23.01 -21.21 18.60
C CYS A 461 24.40 -20.62 18.31
N ASP A 462 24.48 -19.31 18.07
CA ASP A 462 25.70 -18.52 18.03
C ASP A 462 26.55 -18.79 19.29
N ASP A 463 27.73 -19.42 19.13
CA ASP A 463 28.70 -19.62 20.21
C ASP A 463 29.66 -18.43 20.40
N GLY A 464 29.42 -17.34 19.66
CA GLY A 464 30.28 -16.16 19.57
C GLY A 464 31.41 -16.32 18.55
N VAL A 465 31.44 -17.40 17.75
CA VAL A 465 32.42 -17.61 16.68
C VAL A 465 31.78 -17.31 15.33
N ALA A 466 31.99 -16.10 14.83
CA ALA A 466 31.41 -15.60 13.57
C ALA A 466 31.72 -16.41 12.27
N CYS A 467 32.47 -17.52 12.35
CA CYS A 467 32.68 -18.45 11.24
C CYS A 467 32.41 -19.92 11.58
N THR A 468 31.60 -20.20 12.61
CA THR A 468 30.85 -21.45 12.69
C THR A 468 29.48 -21.27 12.04
N VAL A 469 29.03 -22.29 11.32
CA VAL A 469 27.64 -22.41 10.92
C VAL A 469 26.89 -23.02 12.10
N ASP A 470 26.21 -22.15 12.83
CA ASP A 470 25.62 -22.43 14.13
C ASP A 470 24.19 -22.94 14.02
N LEU A 471 24.09 -24.24 13.74
CA LEU A 471 22.81 -24.91 13.58
C LEU A 471 22.34 -25.48 14.91
N CYS A 472 21.15 -25.11 15.33
CA CYS A 472 20.47 -25.88 16.36
C CYS A 472 19.94 -27.19 15.74
N ALA A 473 20.23 -28.33 16.37
CA ALA A 473 19.75 -29.64 15.94
C ALA A 473 18.33 -29.92 16.48
N PRO A 474 17.27 -29.94 15.64
CA PRO A 474 15.88 -29.99 16.13
C PRO A 474 15.53 -31.24 16.95
N ALA A 475 16.27 -32.33 16.74
CA ALA A 475 16.04 -33.60 17.43
C ALA A 475 16.53 -33.65 18.89
N ASN A 476 17.29 -32.65 19.36
CA ASN A 476 17.85 -32.63 20.72
C ASN A 476 18.15 -31.23 21.30
N GLY A 477 17.96 -30.15 20.53
CA GLY A 477 18.24 -28.78 20.96
C GLY A 477 19.71 -28.46 21.19
N ALA A 478 20.61 -29.34 20.80
CA ALA A 478 22.03 -29.09 20.88
C ALA A 478 22.42 -28.11 19.78
N CYS A 479 23.19 -27.09 20.14
CA CYS A 479 23.88 -26.29 19.17
C CYS A 479 25.01 -27.13 18.58
N GLU A 480 24.93 -27.39 17.28
CA GLU A 480 25.93 -28.07 16.48
C GLU A 480 26.67 -27.02 15.65
N HIS A 481 27.85 -26.65 16.14
CA HIS A 481 28.71 -25.64 15.54
C HIS A 481 29.58 -26.30 14.46
N TYR A 482 29.23 -26.10 13.20
CA TYR A 482 29.98 -26.63 12.08
C TYR A 482 31.05 -25.62 11.67
N VAL A 483 32.33 -26.00 11.80
CA VAL A 483 33.45 -25.13 11.43
C VAL A 483 33.45 -24.82 9.93
N ASP A 484 33.15 -23.58 9.55
CA ASP A 484 33.25 -23.12 8.16
C ASP A 484 34.40 -22.13 8.00
N SER A 485 35.58 -22.66 7.66
CA SER A 485 36.74 -21.83 7.38
C SER A 485 36.54 -20.88 6.19
N ALA A 486 35.56 -21.10 5.30
CA ALA A 486 35.26 -20.15 4.23
C ALA A 486 34.54 -18.90 4.75
N SER A 487 33.79 -19.00 5.84
CA SER A 487 33.19 -17.85 6.53
C SER A 487 34.20 -17.06 7.36
N CYS A 488 35.39 -17.62 7.64
CA CYS A 488 36.48 -16.88 8.30
C CYS A 488 37.37 -16.11 7.31
N ASP A 489 37.22 -16.31 6.00
CA ASP A 489 38.01 -15.64 4.96
C ASP A 489 37.59 -14.17 4.92
N ASP A 490 38.37 -13.34 5.61
CA ASP A 490 38.19 -11.89 5.71
C ASP A 490 38.76 -11.16 4.47
N GLY A 491 39.19 -11.91 3.46
CA GLY A 491 39.94 -11.40 2.30
C GLY A 491 41.36 -10.94 2.67
N ASP A 492 41.79 -11.05 3.94
CA ASP A 492 43.10 -10.61 4.39
C ASP A 492 44.14 -11.71 4.27
N PHE A 493 44.60 -11.89 3.03
CA PHE A 493 45.76 -12.69 2.63
C PHE A 493 46.97 -12.58 3.58
N CYS A 494 47.13 -11.45 4.29
CA CYS A 494 48.30 -11.17 5.11
C CYS A 494 48.29 -11.79 6.48
N ASN A 495 47.13 -12.16 6.99
CA ASN A 495 47.02 -12.96 8.18
C ASN A 495 46.90 -14.45 7.78
N GLY A 496 46.23 -14.74 6.66
CA GLY A 496 46.53 -15.79 5.68
C GLY A 496 45.88 -17.16 5.93
N VAL A 497 44.97 -17.58 5.05
CA VAL A 497 44.15 -18.81 5.09
C VAL A 497 43.70 -19.16 6.51
N GLU A 498 42.67 -18.44 6.86
CA GLU A 498 42.01 -18.36 8.13
C GLU A 498 41.37 -19.72 8.42
N SER A 499 41.43 -20.14 9.67
CA SER A 499 40.89 -21.43 10.08
C SER A 499 39.87 -21.21 11.17
N CYS A 500 38.66 -21.73 10.94
CA CYS A 500 37.65 -21.79 11.99
C CYS A 500 38.15 -22.69 13.12
N THR A 501 38.08 -22.18 14.34
CA THR A 501 38.42 -22.92 15.56
C THR A 501 37.37 -22.67 16.62
N ALA A 502 37.33 -23.51 17.66
CA ALA A 502 36.43 -23.40 18.81
C ALA A 502 36.67 -22.15 19.71
N THR A 503 37.29 -21.10 19.17
CA THR A 503 37.55 -19.80 19.82
C THR A 503 37.44 -18.60 18.88
N GLY A 504 36.98 -18.78 17.63
CA GLY A 504 36.88 -17.72 16.64
C GLY A 504 37.48 -18.08 15.27
N CYS A 505 37.33 -17.17 14.31
CA CYS A 505 38.27 -17.03 13.19
C CYS A 505 39.68 -16.97 13.77
N THR A 506 40.51 -18.00 13.56
CA THR A 506 41.94 -17.82 13.77
C THR A 506 42.55 -17.39 12.46
N THR A 507 43.11 -16.18 12.49
CA THR A 507 44.07 -15.74 11.49
C THR A 507 45.11 -16.85 11.32
N GLY A 508 45.39 -17.22 10.07
CA GLY A 508 46.25 -18.36 9.84
C GLY A 508 47.72 -17.99 10.04
N THR A 509 48.61 -18.55 9.22
CA THR A 509 50.03 -18.20 9.32
C THR A 509 50.37 -17.24 8.20
N ALA A 510 50.52 -15.96 8.54
CA ALA A 510 50.91 -14.89 7.64
C ALA A 510 51.94 -15.39 6.60
N PRO A 511 51.61 -15.36 5.28
CA PRO A 511 52.45 -15.98 4.25
C PRO A 511 53.81 -15.27 4.09
N CYS A 512 53.93 -14.07 4.67
CA CYS A 512 55.10 -13.22 4.65
C CYS A 512 55.97 -13.43 5.90
N GLY A 513 57.29 -13.61 5.70
CA GLY A 513 58.23 -13.81 6.80
C GLY A 513 58.41 -12.57 7.68
N LEU A 514 58.74 -12.79 8.96
CA LEU A 514 58.98 -11.73 9.95
C LEU A 514 59.86 -10.59 9.42
N GLY A 515 59.31 -9.37 9.38
CA GLY A 515 59.98 -8.17 8.87
C GLY A 515 59.63 -7.79 7.43
N ILE A 516 58.68 -8.49 6.80
CA ILE A 516 58.03 -8.09 5.54
C ILE A 516 56.56 -7.84 5.90
N THR A 517 56.09 -6.59 5.79
CA THR A 517 54.65 -6.32 5.89
C THR A 517 53.93 -6.85 4.65
N CYS A 518 52.62 -6.79 4.66
CA CYS A 518 51.81 -7.44 3.64
C CYS A 518 50.61 -6.57 3.29
N ASP A 519 50.17 -6.72 2.05
CA ASP A 519 49.02 -6.06 1.46
C ASP A 519 47.94 -7.09 1.10
N SER A 520 46.85 -7.00 1.84
CA SER A 520 45.64 -7.81 1.77
C SER A 520 44.96 -7.70 0.40
N LEU A 521 44.92 -6.48 -0.15
CA LEU A 521 44.16 -6.12 -1.34
C LEU A 521 44.82 -6.62 -2.63
N THR A 522 46.15 -6.80 -2.63
CA THR A 522 46.89 -7.37 -3.76
C THR A 522 47.35 -8.81 -3.55
N ALA A 523 46.95 -9.44 -2.44
CA ALA A 523 47.42 -10.75 -1.99
C ALA A 523 48.96 -10.89 -2.07
N SER A 524 49.69 -9.89 -1.54
CA SER A 524 51.14 -9.78 -1.73
C SER A 524 51.92 -9.27 -0.51
N CYS A 525 53.20 -9.63 -0.42
CA CYS A 525 54.08 -9.18 0.67
C CYS A 525 54.84 -7.89 0.28
N GLY A 526 54.46 -6.73 0.82
CA GLY A 526 55.05 -5.41 0.50
C GLY A 526 55.05 -4.41 1.67
N THR A 527 55.93 -3.40 1.63
CA THR A 527 56.21 -2.45 2.73
C THR A 527 55.19 -1.31 2.85
N ILE A 528 54.22 -1.41 3.77
CA ILE A 528 53.30 -0.33 4.18
C ILE A 528 53.57 0.02 5.65
N ASP A 529 53.66 1.31 5.97
CA ASP A 529 53.93 1.83 7.31
C ASP A 529 52.66 2.48 7.88
N PRO A 530 52.05 1.95 8.97
CA PRO A 530 50.81 2.50 9.52
C PRO A 530 51.00 3.86 10.22
N THR A 531 52.24 4.35 10.33
CA THR A 531 52.55 5.73 10.77
C THR A 531 52.84 6.67 9.61
N ALA A 532 52.73 6.20 8.36
CA ALA A 532 52.84 7.04 7.19
C ALA A 532 51.66 8.03 7.09
N ALA A 533 51.95 9.20 6.52
CA ALA A 533 51.01 10.31 6.47
C ALA A 533 49.83 10.05 5.51
N ASP A 534 50.01 9.15 4.53
CA ASP A 534 48.93 8.69 3.66
C ASP A 534 47.97 7.76 4.40
N GLU A 535 48.45 6.69 5.04
CA GLU A 535 47.55 5.78 5.79
C GLU A 535 46.74 6.54 6.85
N LEU A 536 47.35 7.46 7.60
CA LEU A 536 46.63 8.28 8.58
C LEU A 536 45.55 9.17 7.94
N ALA A 537 45.83 9.75 6.77
CA ALA A 537 44.87 10.57 6.04
C ALA A 537 43.72 9.74 5.43
N PHE A 538 44.01 8.54 4.95
CA PHE A 538 43.00 7.60 4.46
C PHE A 538 42.06 7.16 5.59
N GLN A 539 42.60 6.79 6.76
CA GLN A 539 41.79 6.40 7.91
C GLN A 539 40.90 7.54 8.43
N ALA A 540 41.38 8.79 8.39
CA ALA A 540 40.55 9.96 8.71
C ALA A 540 39.40 10.17 7.72
N ALA A 541 39.63 9.96 6.41
CA ALA A 541 38.58 10.02 5.41
C ALA A 541 37.58 8.86 5.51
N LEU A 542 38.04 7.65 5.86
CA LEU A 542 37.20 6.48 6.08
C LEU A 542 36.30 6.62 7.32
N ALA A 543 36.78 7.30 8.37
CA ALA A 543 35.97 7.63 9.55
C ALA A 543 34.74 8.48 9.19
N LEU A 544 34.89 9.45 8.27
CA LEU A 544 33.76 10.25 7.77
C LEU A 544 32.75 9.38 7.00
N TYR A 545 33.25 8.48 6.14
CA TYR A 545 32.40 7.57 5.36
C TYR A 545 31.59 6.63 6.28
N THR A 546 32.23 6.07 7.31
CA THR A 546 31.58 5.19 8.29
C THR A 546 30.63 5.92 9.25
N ALA A 547 30.78 7.24 9.40
CA ALA A 547 29.84 8.10 10.13
C ALA A 547 28.61 8.52 9.30
N GLY A 548 28.55 8.18 8.00
CA GLY A 548 27.46 8.58 7.10
C GLY A 548 27.60 10.00 6.53
N ASP A 549 28.66 10.75 6.87
CA ASP A 549 28.95 12.04 6.24
C ASP A 549 29.62 11.82 4.88
N PHE A 550 28.80 11.39 3.90
CA PHE A 550 29.25 11.12 2.55
C PHE A 550 29.78 12.37 1.83
N LEU A 551 29.35 13.58 2.22
CA LEU A 551 29.84 14.81 1.62
C LEU A 551 31.27 15.12 2.06
N ALA A 552 31.55 15.11 3.37
CA ALA A 552 32.91 15.29 3.88
C ALA A 552 33.81 14.11 3.50
N ALA A 553 33.30 12.87 3.52
CA ALA A 553 34.03 11.69 3.07
C ALA A 553 34.50 11.83 1.62
N ARG A 554 33.61 12.18 0.68
CA ARG A 554 33.95 12.40 -0.72
C ARG A 554 35.05 13.46 -0.89
N VAL A 555 34.93 14.59 -0.19
CA VAL A 555 35.91 15.68 -0.23
C VAL A 555 37.26 15.24 0.35
N ALA A 556 37.27 14.51 1.47
CA ALA A 556 38.48 13.99 2.10
C ALA A 556 39.18 12.93 1.23
N MET A 557 38.42 12.05 0.58
CA MET A 557 38.94 11.05 -0.35
C MET A 557 39.51 11.69 -1.64
N ASP A 558 38.84 12.71 -2.20
CA ASP A 558 39.37 13.48 -3.35
C ASP A 558 40.68 14.22 -2.99
N ALA A 559 40.74 14.80 -1.78
CA ALA A 559 41.95 15.42 -1.26
C ALA A 559 43.07 14.40 -1.03
N PHE A 560 42.76 13.23 -0.49
CA PHE A 560 43.69 12.11 -0.31
C PHE A 560 44.29 11.66 -1.65
N ALA A 561 43.45 11.38 -2.65
CA ALA A 561 43.88 10.92 -3.97
C ALA A 561 44.78 11.96 -4.67
N THR A 562 44.53 13.25 -4.44
CA THR A 562 45.36 14.36 -4.94
C THR A 562 46.70 14.49 -4.21
N ALA A 563 46.71 14.28 -2.88
CA ALA A 563 47.90 14.43 -2.05
C ALA A 563 48.86 13.23 -2.14
N TYR A 564 48.32 12.02 -2.32
CA TYR A 564 49.06 10.76 -2.25
C TYR A 564 48.87 9.85 -3.49
N PRO A 565 49.16 10.34 -4.71
CA PRO A 565 48.90 9.62 -5.98
C PRO A 565 49.80 8.39 -6.23
N GLU A 566 50.72 8.06 -5.32
CA GLU A 566 51.52 6.83 -5.34
C GLU A 566 51.20 5.91 -4.14
N SER A 567 50.17 6.21 -3.34
CA SER A 567 49.77 5.40 -2.19
C SER A 567 49.11 4.08 -2.60
N ALA A 568 49.31 3.05 -1.79
CA ALA A 568 48.61 1.76 -1.92
C ALA A 568 47.10 1.84 -1.61
N ARG A 569 46.60 2.95 -1.05
CA ARG A 569 45.16 3.19 -0.79
C ARG A 569 44.46 4.02 -1.87
N LEU A 570 45.13 4.31 -2.99
CA LEU A 570 44.61 5.27 -3.97
C LEU A 570 43.30 4.80 -4.62
N ASP A 571 43.19 3.52 -4.98
CA ASP A 571 41.96 2.96 -5.52
C ASP A 571 40.87 2.87 -4.44
N ASN A 572 41.17 2.42 -3.22
CA ASN A 572 40.20 2.48 -2.10
C ASN A 572 39.58 3.87 -1.94
N ALA A 573 40.39 4.93 -1.97
CA ALA A 573 39.92 6.30 -1.82
C ALA A 573 39.05 6.76 -3.01
N VAL A 574 39.49 6.50 -4.24
CA VAL A 574 38.70 6.89 -5.44
C VAL A 574 37.39 6.11 -5.53
N PHE A 575 37.38 4.83 -5.13
CA PHE A 575 36.16 4.03 -5.02
C PHE A 575 35.19 4.59 -3.97
N LEU A 576 35.67 4.88 -2.75
CA LEU A 576 34.83 5.42 -1.68
C LEU A 576 34.34 6.84 -2.01
N ALA A 577 35.11 7.65 -2.73
CA ALA A 577 34.64 8.94 -3.26
C ALA A 577 33.49 8.76 -4.26
N ALA A 578 33.59 7.78 -5.18
CA ALA A 578 32.53 7.45 -6.14
C ALA A 578 31.26 6.92 -5.47
N ARG A 579 31.43 6.02 -4.49
CA ARG A 579 30.31 5.48 -3.70
C ARG A 579 29.67 6.56 -2.83
N SER A 580 30.44 7.47 -2.25
CA SER A 580 29.89 8.64 -1.54
C SER A 580 29.00 9.51 -2.44
N SER A 581 29.36 9.72 -3.71
CA SER A 581 28.48 10.42 -4.66
C SER A 581 27.17 9.66 -4.93
N PHE A 582 27.21 8.32 -4.93
CA PHE A 582 26.03 7.48 -5.08
C PHE A 582 25.08 7.58 -3.88
N GLU A 583 25.60 7.47 -2.65
CA GLU A 583 24.78 7.61 -1.42
C GLU A 583 24.20 9.03 -1.26
N LEU A 584 24.85 10.06 -1.83
CA LEU A 584 24.34 11.44 -1.92
C LEU A 584 23.25 11.63 -2.99
N HIS A 585 22.89 10.57 -3.73
CA HIS A 585 22.02 10.60 -4.91
C HIS A 585 22.53 11.51 -6.06
N ASP A 586 23.80 11.93 -6.06
CA ASP A 586 24.43 12.60 -7.22
C ASP A 586 24.89 11.54 -8.23
N TYR A 587 23.91 10.90 -8.85
CA TYR A 587 24.12 9.81 -9.79
C TYR A 587 24.90 10.23 -11.04
N VAL A 588 24.93 11.53 -11.37
CA VAL A 588 25.71 12.04 -12.52
C VAL A 588 27.20 12.09 -12.18
N ASP A 589 27.56 12.62 -11.01
CA ASP A 589 28.94 12.60 -10.51
C ASP A 589 29.41 11.17 -10.19
N ALA A 590 28.55 10.36 -9.55
CA ALA A 590 28.84 8.96 -9.24
C ALA A 590 29.18 8.15 -10.51
N LEU A 591 28.35 8.25 -11.56
CA LEU A 591 28.59 7.54 -12.82
C LEU A 591 29.92 7.95 -13.46
N ALA A 592 30.22 9.25 -13.49
CA ALA A 592 31.47 9.76 -14.03
C ALA A 592 32.69 9.24 -13.25
N ARG A 593 32.59 9.17 -11.92
CA ARG A 593 33.64 8.65 -11.03
C ARG A 593 33.86 7.14 -11.18
N PHE A 594 32.79 6.34 -11.21
CA PHE A 594 32.90 4.89 -11.41
C PHE A 594 33.44 4.53 -12.81
N GLN A 595 33.06 5.27 -13.85
CA GLN A 595 33.63 5.12 -15.19
C GLN A 595 35.12 5.53 -15.23
N ALA A 596 35.51 6.61 -14.54
CA ALA A 596 36.90 7.01 -14.42
C ALA A 596 37.74 5.97 -13.65
N PHE A 597 37.20 5.41 -12.55
CA PHE A 597 37.81 4.32 -11.80
C PHE A 597 38.06 3.11 -12.71
N SER A 598 37.05 2.69 -13.48
CA SER A 598 37.14 1.53 -14.39
C SER A 598 38.29 1.65 -15.40
N VAL A 599 38.66 2.87 -15.79
CA VAL A 599 39.79 3.15 -16.70
C VAL A 599 41.12 3.24 -15.95
N ALA A 600 41.13 3.81 -14.74
CA ALA A 600 42.34 4.02 -13.94
C ALA A 600 42.84 2.76 -13.22
N PHE A 601 41.91 1.93 -12.71
CA PHE A 601 42.19 0.79 -11.85
C PHE A 601 41.53 -0.52 -12.34
N PRO A 602 41.69 -0.93 -13.62
CA PRO A 602 41.00 -2.09 -14.23
C PRO A 602 41.40 -3.47 -13.67
N ALA A 603 42.23 -3.52 -12.63
CA ALA A 603 42.68 -4.73 -11.95
C ALA A 603 42.63 -4.58 -10.41
N SER A 604 41.90 -3.58 -9.90
CA SER A 604 41.62 -3.43 -8.47
C SER A 604 40.67 -4.53 -7.98
N ALA A 605 40.67 -4.79 -6.67
CA ALA A 605 39.70 -5.68 -6.03
C ALA A 605 38.25 -5.20 -6.24
N PHE A 606 38.00 -3.87 -6.27
CA PHE A 606 36.68 -3.28 -6.47
C PHE A 606 36.18 -3.30 -7.93
N ALA A 607 36.81 -4.08 -8.83
CA ALA A 607 36.50 -4.02 -10.25
C ALA A 607 35.13 -4.63 -10.61
N ASP A 608 34.56 -5.49 -9.75
CA ASP A 608 33.19 -5.97 -9.84
C ASP A 608 32.21 -5.02 -9.13
N ASP A 609 32.49 -4.60 -7.88
CA ASP A 609 31.76 -3.52 -7.18
C ASP A 609 31.47 -2.33 -8.11
N VAL A 610 32.51 -1.83 -8.78
CA VAL A 610 32.40 -0.66 -9.66
C VAL A 610 31.53 -0.94 -10.89
N LEU A 611 31.60 -2.14 -11.47
CA LEU A 611 30.73 -2.48 -12.61
C LEU A 611 29.27 -2.65 -12.18
N TYR A 612 29.03 -3.23 -11.01
CA TYR A 612 27.71 -3.27 -10.38
C TYR A 612 27.18 -1.85 -10.13
N TYR A 613 27.98 -0.96 -9.52
CA TYR A 613 27.58 0.42 -9.25
C TYR A 613 27.41 1.25 -10.53
N VAL A 614 28.15 1.01 -11.63
CA VAL A 614 27.85 1.63 -12.93
C VAL A 614 26.45 1.23 -13.40
N GLY A 615 26.10 -0.06 -13.34
CA GLY A 615 24.75 -0.53 -13.68
C GLY A 615 23.67 0.05 -12.77
N ARG A 616 23.90 0.05 -11.45
CA ARG A 616 23.00 0.59 -10.43
C ARG A 616 22.77 2.09 -10.61
N THR A 617 23.81 2.84 -10.95
CA THR A 617 23.72 4.28 -11.20
C THR A 617 22.97 4.58 -12.50
N HIS A 618 23.17 3.79 -13.57
CA HIS A 618 22.34 3.90 -14.77
C HIS A 618 20.87 3.59 -14.51
N TYR A 619 20.58 2.62 -13.63
CA TYR A 619 19.22 2.31 -13.21
C TYR A 619 18.58 3.49 -12.46
N GLU A 620 19.25 4.07 -11.46
CA GLU A 620 18.73 5.24 -10.72
C GLU A 620 18.55 6.49 -11.61
N LEU A 621 19.34 6.63 -12.68
CA LEU A 621 19.16 7.66 -13.71
C LEU A 621 18.00 7.39 -14.68
N GLY A 622 17.33 6.24 -14.60
CA GLY A 622 16.29 5.80 -15.53
C GLY A 622 16.79 5.37 -16.91
N ASP A 623 18.11 5.17 -17.09
CA ASP A 623 18.70 4.61 -18.31
C ASP A 623 18.72 3.08 -18.22
N TRP A 624 17.52 2.49 -18.24
CA TRP A 624 17.31 1.04 -18.12
C TRP A 624 18.09 0.24 -19.19
N ALA A 625 18.32 0.83 -20.36
CA ALA A 625 19.06 0.20 -21.45
C ALA A 625 20.57 0.10 -21.14
N ALA A 626 21.18 1.18 -20.63
CA ALA A 626 22.56 1.15 -20.17
C ALA A 626 22.74 0.32 -18.89
N ALA A 627 21.76 0.35 -17.99
CA ALA A 627 21.73 -0.48 -16.78
C ALA A 627 21.75 -1.98 -17.13
N ALA A 628 20.81 -2.44 -17.94
CA ALA A 628 20.74 -3.84 -18.40
C ALA A 628 22.03 -4.27 -19.12
N ALA A 629 22.61 -3.41 -19.98
CA ALA A 629 23.87 -3.71 -20.65
C ALA A 629 25.06 -3.82 -19.67
N SER A 630 25.06 -3.03 -18.59
CA SER A 630 26.11 -3.06 -17.56
C SER A 630 26.03 -4.33 -16.71
N PHE A 631 24.82 -4.72 -16.28
CA PHE A 631 24.63 -5.97 -15.53
C PHE A 631 24.86 -7.23 -16.40
N GLN A 632 24.41 -7.26 -17.65
CA GLN A 632 24.78 -8.35 -18.58
C GLN A 632 26.30 -8.48 -18.78
N ASN A 633 27.04 -7.37 -18.72
CA ASN A 633 28.50 -7.39 -18.74
C ASN A 633 29.10 -7.84 -17.40
N PHE A 634 28.43 -7.58 -16.27
CA PHE A 634 28.78 -8.12 -14.96
C PHE A 634 28.70 -9.65 -14.96
N ASP A 635 27.58 -10.24 -15.40
CA ASP A 635 27.39 -11.71 -15.43
C ASP A 635 28.44 -12.44 -16.29
N LEU A 636 28.91 -11.78 -17.35
CA LEU A 636 29.93 -12.29 -18.26
C LEU A 636 31.35 -12.25 -17.67
N LEU A 637 31.63 -11.32 -16.76
CA LEU A 637 32.96 -11.08 -16.20
C LEU A 637 33.13 -11.63 -14.77
N TYR A 638 32.08 -11.55 -13.95
CA TYR A 638 32.12 -11.70 -12.50
C TYR A 638 31.09 -12.70 -11.96
N LYS A 639 30.80 -13.77 -12.70
CA LYS A 639 29.85 -14.83 -12.34
C LYS A 639 30.06 -15.51 -10.96
N GLY A 640 31.20 -15.32 -10.32
CA GLY A 640 31.50 -15.82 -8.96
C GLY A 640 31.55 -14.72 -7.89
N SER A 641 31.18 -13.49 -8.21
CA SER A 641 31.13 -12.37 -7.25
C SER A 641 29.98 -12.57 -6.24
N PRO A 642 30.14 -12.16 -4.97
CA PRO A 642 29.04 -12.12 -4.01
C PRO A 642 27.95 -11.09 -4.36
N LEU A 643 28.15 -10.23 -5.36
CA LEU A 643 27.15 -9.27 -5.84
C LEU A 643 26.33 -9.79 -7.05
N ILE A 644 26.45 -11.07 -7.41
CA ILE A 644 25.83 -11.61 -8.64
C ILE A 644 24.30 -11.60 -8.59
N ASP A 645 23.69 -11.94 -7.46
CA ASP A 645 22.24 -11.88 -7.23
C ASP A 645 21.73 -10.44 -7.18
N ASN A 646 22.51 -9.51 -6.60
CA ASN A 646 22.23 -8.08 -6.67
C ASN A 646 22.22 -7.59 -8.13
N ALA A 647 23.21 -7.99 -8.93
CA ALA A 647 23.31 -7.64 -10.34
C ALA A 647 22.16 -8.24 -11.17
N ASP A 648 21.85 -9.53 -10.98
CA ASP A 648 20.73 -10.23 -11.63
C ASP A 648 19.37 -9.58 -11.26
N TYR A 649 19.17 -9.15 -10.00
CA TYR A 649 17.95 -8.44 -9.59
C TYR A 649 17.76 -7.13 -10.34
N TYR A 650 18.79 -6.27 -10.40
CA TYR A 650 18.69 -5.01 -11.14
C TYR A 650 18.72 -5.20 -12.66
N LEU A 651 19.29 -6.29 -13.18
CA LEU A 651 19.14 -6.70 -14.57
C LEU A 651 17.67 -7.03 -14.87
N GLY A 652 17.03 -7.88 -14.06
CA GLY A 652 15.62 -8.23 -14.16
C GLY A 652 14.73 -6.99 -14.11
N ARG A 653 14.95 -6.10 -13.13
CA ARG A 653 14.24 -4.82 -13.03
C ARG A 653 14.44 -3.95 -14.27
N SER A 654 15.66 -3.78 -14.75
CA SER A 654 15.95 -3.00 -15.97
C SER A 654 15.25 -3.58 -17.20
N LEU A 655 15.23 -4.91 -17.34
CA LEU A 655 14.57 -5.60 -18.44
C LEU A 655 13.04 -5.50 -18.36
N PHE A 656 12.46 -5.47 -17.15
CA PHE A 656 11.04 -5.22 -16.93
C PHE A 656 10.64 -3.83 -17.43
N GLU A 657 11.35 -2.76 -17.03
CA GLU A 657 11.04 -1.39 -17.48
C GLU A 657 11.23 -1.21 -19.01
N LEU A 658 12.07 -2.03 -19.64
CA LEU A 658 12.23 -2.12 -21.10
C LEU A 658 11.15 -2.96 -21.81
N GLY A 659 10.18 -3.52 -21.08
CA GLY A 659 9.17 -4.46 -21.61
C GLY A 659 9.75 -5.78 -22.13
N SER A 660 10.99 -6.10 -21.77
CA SER A 660 11.72 -7.31 -22.21
C SER A 660 11.45 -8.49 -21.27
N TYR A 661 10.18 -8.72 -20.97
CA TYR A 661 9.72 -9.58 -19.87
C TYR A 661 10.32 -10.99 -19.89
N ALA A 662 10.34 -11.67 -21.04
CA ALA A 662 10.93 -13.02 -21.14
C ALA A 662 12.43 -13.10 -20.78
N ALA A 663 13.17 -12.00 -20.86
CA ALA A 663 14.55 -11.92 -20.38
C ALA A 663 14.62 -11.52 -18.89
N ALA A 664 13.66 -10.72 -18.41
CA ALA A 664 13.52 -10.39 -16.99
C ALA A 664 13.19 -11.63 -16.14
N THR A 665 12.31 -12.52 -16.62
CA THR A 665 11.99 -13.82 -16.01
C THR A 665 13.29 -14.58 -15.67
N SER A 666 14.16 -14.80 -16.66
CA SER A 666 15.41 -15.54 -16.45
C SER A 666 16.41 -14.86 -15.53
N ALA A 667 16.37 -13.53 -15.38
CA ALA A 667 17.22 -12.82 -14.42
C ALA A 667 16.70 -13.02 -12.98
N PHE A 668 15.38 -12.85 -12.75
CA PHE A 668 14.79 -13.10 -11.44
C PHE A 668 14.88 -14.58 -11.01
N GLU A 669 14.74 -15.53 -11.94
CA GLU A 669 14.99 -16.96 -11.69
C GLU A 669 16.42 -17.24 -11.20
N SER A 670 17.42 -16.50 -11.69
CA SER A 670 18.81 -16.62 -11.20
C SER A 670 18.95 -16.15 -9.76
N VAL A 671 18.31 -15.04 -9.38
CA VAL A 671 18.30 -14.53 -7.98
C VAL A 671 17.68 -15.56 -7.04
N ILE A 672 16.50 -16.09 -7.40
CA ILE A 672 15.76 -17.07 -6.57
C ILE A 672 16.54 -18.39 -6.42
N ALA A 673 17.40 -18.73 -7.37
CA ALA A 673 18.28 -19.90 -7.28
C ALA A 673 19.45 -19.72 -6.29
N VAL A 674 19.73 -18.50 -5.81
CA VAL A 674 20.76 -18.23 -4.81
C VAL A 674 20.17 -18.36 -3.40
N THR A 675 20.56 -19.43 -2.71
CA THR A 675 20.12 -19.69 -1.32
C THR A 675 20.58 -18.58 -0.39
N GLY A 676 19.64 -17.93 0.29
CA GLY A 676 19.92 -16.85 1.24
C GLY A 676 20.07 -15.46 0.62
N SER A 677 19.75 -15.27 -0.67
CA SER A 677 19.75 -13.94 -1.30
C SER A 677 18.79 -12.98 -0.57
N SER A 678 19.29 -11.79 -0.22
CA SER A 678 18.47 -10.71 0.35
C SER A 678 17.48 -10.09 -0.66
N TYR A 679 17.54 -10.49 -1.93
CA TYR A 679 16.65 -10.04 -2.99
C TYR A 679 15.63 -11.11 -3.40
N ALA A 680 15.60 -12.29 -2.75
CA ALA A 680 14.75 -13.40 -3.18
C ALA A 680 13.24 -13.09 -3.12
N ASP A 681 12.77 -12.36 -2.11
CA ASP A 681 11.37 -11.99 -1.95
C ASP A 681 10.94 -10.92 -2.99
N ALA A 682 11.77 -9.90 -3.18
CA ALA A 682 11.63 -8.91 -4.24
C ALA A 682 11.68 -9.56 -5.63
N ALA A 683 12.58 -10.52 -5.86
CA ALA A 683 12.68 -11.24 -7.13
C ALA A 683 11.43 -12.09 -7.40
N LEU A 684 10.85 -12.75 -6.39
CA LEU A 684 9.56 -13.45 -6.54
C LEU A 684 8.41 -12.50 -6.90
N LEU A 685 8.33 -11.33 -6.26
CA LEU A 685 7.35 -10.30 -6.63
C LEU A 685 7.50 -9.90 -8.10
N TRP A 686 8.71 -9.53 -8.51
CA TRP A 686 8.95 -9.01 -9.86
C TRP A 686 8.91 -10.10 -10.94
N LEU A 687 9.26 -11.34 -10.62
CA LEU A 687 8.98 -12.52 -11.45
C LEU A 687 7.46 -12.66 -11.67
N GLY A 688 6.66 -12.64 -10.60
CA GLY A 688 5.21 -12.73 -10.69
C GLY A 688 4.60 -11.64 -11.57
N ARG A 689 5.07 -10.38 -11.43
CA ARG A 689 4.62 -9.26 -12.26
C ARG A 689 5.10 -9.36 -13.72
N THR A 690 6.28 -9.91 -13.95
CA THR A 690 6.82 -10.18 -15.30
C THR A 690 5.96 -11.21 -16.04
N GLU A 691 5.64 -12.32 -15.37
CA GLU A 691 4.77 -13.37 -15.90
C GLU A 691 3.34 -12.84 -16.13
N PHE A 692 2.82 -11.98 -15.24
CA PHE A 692 1.50 -11.37 -15.43
C PHE A 692 1.42 -10.53 -16.73
N GLU A 693 2.44 -9.71 -17.03
CA GLU A 693 2.47 -8.93 -18.28
C GLU A 693 2.71 -9.81 -19.53
N LEU A 694 3.42 -10.93 -19.42
CA LEU A 694 3.48 -11.94 -20.49
C LEU A 694 2.10 -12.56 -20.76
N GLY A 695 1.34 -12.89 -19.71
CA GLY A 695 -0.03 -13.41 -19.84
C GLY A 695 -0.98 -12.43 -20.51
N ARG A 696 -0.86 -11.13 -20.18
CA ARG A 696 -1.62 -10.06 -20.86
C ARG A 696 -1.22 -9.91 -22.32
N ALA A 697 0.06 -10.08 -22.65
CA ALA A 697 0.55 -10.01 -24.03
C ALA A 697 0.06 -11.17 -24.92
N ASP A 698 -0.19 -12.35 -24.35
CA ASP A 698 -0.84 -13.47 -25.06
C ASP A 698 -2.31 -13.14 -25.44
N GLY A 699 -3.00 -12.34 -24.63
CA GLY A 699 -4.39 -11.93 -24.87
C GLY A 699 -5.41 -13.06 -24.76
N THR A 700 -5.12 -14.12 -23.97
CA THR A 700 -6.05 -15.23 -23.72
C THR A 700 -6.11 -15.58 -22.23
N PRO A 701 -7.30 -15.80 -21.63
CA PRO A 701 -7.42 -16.22 -20.23
C PRO A 701 -6.69 -17.52 -19.91
N SER A 702 -6.53 -18.42 -20.88
CA SER A 702 -5.81 -19.69 -20.71
C SER A 702 -4.28 -19.58 -20.85
N SER A 703 -3.68 -18.39 -20.68
CA SER A 703 -2.23 -18.25 -20.77
C SER A 703 -1.54 -18.99 -19.60
N PRO A 704 -0.49 -19.79 -19.87
CA PRO A 704 0.28 -20.43 -18.80
C PRO A 704 0.99 -19.40 -17.90
N HIS A 705 1.25 -18.20 -18.42
CA HIS A 705 1.95 -17.13 -17.70
C HIS A 705 1.12 -16.57 -16.52
N PHE A 706 -0.22 -16.59 -16.56
CA PHE A 706 -1.03 -16.22 -15.39
C PHE A 706 -0.92 -17.25 -14.24
N ASN A 707 -0.74 -18.53 -14.58
CA ASN A 707 -0.49 -19.58 -13.58
C ASN A 707 0.93 -19.45 -13.00
N ALA A 708 1.94 -19.15 -13.83
CA ALA A 708 3.30 -18.86 -13.38
C ALA A 708 3.35 -17.62 -12.47
N ALA A 709 2.66 -16.54 -12.85
CA ALA A 709 2.50 -15.34 -12.04
C ALA A 709 1.90 -15.66 -10.67
N SER A 710 0.77 -16.36 -10.65
CA SER A 710 0.13 -16.78 -9.40
C SER A 710 1.02 -17.69 -8.56
N ALA A 711 1.85 -18.55 -9.16
CA ALA A 711 2.77 -19.41 -8.42
C ALA A 711 3.88 -18.61 -7.73
N ALA A 712 4.47 -17.63 -8.43
CA ALA A 712 5.50 -16.75 -7.87
C ALA A 712 4.98 -15.90 -6.69
N PHE A 713 3.77 -15.33 -6.82
CA PHE A 713 3.14 -14.58 -5.72
C PHE A 713 2.80 -15.47 -4.52
N MET A 714 2.28 -16.69 -4.75
CA MET A 714 1.98 -17.60 -3.64
C MET A 714 3.24 -18.15 -2.96
N ALA A 715 4.35 -18.33 -3.69
CA ALA A 715 5.65 -18.66 -3.10
C ALA A 715 6.18 -17.52 -2.22
N LEU A 716 6.09 -16.26 -2.69
CA LEU A 716 6.41 -15.08 -1.88
C LEU A 716 5.61 -15.03 -0.56
N ILE A 717 4.30 -15.29 -0.63
CA ILE A 717 3.42 -15.30 0.54
C ILE A 717 3.75 -16.45 1.51
N ALA A 718 4.09 -17.63 1.00
CA ALA A 718 4.37 -18.81 1.82
C ALA A 718 5.77 -18.78 2.45
N ASP A 719 6.78 -18.38 1.68
CA ASP A 719 8.19 -18.50 2.07
C ASP A 719 8.70 -17.24 2.81
N TYR A 720 8.04 -16.08 2.62
CA TYR A 720 8.46 -14.78 3.21
C TYR A 720 7.29 -14.05 3.89
N PRO A 721 6.70 -14.59 4.98
CA PRO A 721 5.52 -14.03 5.65
C PRO A 721 5.73 -12.68 6.35
N LEU A 722 6.97 -12.16 6.39
CA LEU A 722 7.32 -10.82 6.88
C LEU A 722 7.73 -9.84 5.75
N SER A 723 7.60 -10.24 4.49
CA SER A 723 7.98 -9.39 3.35
C SER A 723 7.09 -8.14 3.29
N PRO A 724 7.65 -6.94 2.98
CA PRO A 724 6.86 -5.73 2.76
C PRO A 724 6.03 -5.78 1.47
N TYR A 725 6.11 -6.88 0.69
CA TYR A 725 5.47 -7.02 -0.62
C TYR A 725 4.19 -7.87 -0.62
N LEU A 726 3.66 -8.27 0.55
CA LEU A 726 2.54 -9.21 0.63
C LEU A 726 1.21 -8.63 0.10
N ASP A 727 0.94 -7.35 0.33
CA ASP A 727 -0.26 -6.68 -0.19
C ASP A 727 -0.27 -6.64 -1.73
N ASN A 728 0.88 -6.34 -2.31
CA ASN A 728 1.21 -6.33 -3.72
C ASN A 728 1.07 -7.75 -4.32
N ALA A 729 1.60 -8.76 -3.63
CA ALA A 729 1.51 -10.16 -4.03
C ALA A 729 0.05 -10.65 -4.09
N TRP A 730 -0.75 -10.39 -3.05
CA TRP A 730 -2.17 -10.74 -3.02
C TRP A 730 -2.97 -9.99 -4.11
N PHE A 731 -2.71 -8.69 -4.30
CA PHE A 731 -3.38 -7.90 -5.31
C PHE A 731 -3.09 -8.40 -6.74
N TYR A 732 -1.83 -8.63 -7.10
CA TYR A 732 -1.49 -9.14 -8.43
C TYR A 732 -1.85 -10.63 -8.62
N ALA A 733 -1.88 -11.44 -7.56
CA ALA A 733 -2.46 -12.77 -7.61
C ALA A 733 -3.97 -12.70 -7.90
N GLY A 734 -4.70 -11.72 -7.34
CA GLY A 734 -6.10 -11.45 -7.66
C GLY A 734 -6.28 -11.04 -9.12
N LEU A 735 -5.44 -10.13 -9.63
CA LEU A 735 -5.44 -9.75 -11.05
C LEU A 735 -5.17 -10.93 -11.99
N ALA A 736 -4.22 -11.81 -11.63
CA ALA A 736 -3.93 -13.00 -12.41
C ALA A 736 -5.10 -14.01 -12.43
N ALA A 737 -5.92 -14.07 -11.39
CA ALA A 737 -7.16 -14.86 -11.39
C ALA A 737 -8.27 -14.20 -12.23
N TYR A 738 -8.43 -12.88 -12.11
CA TYR A 738 -9.41 -12.09 -12.87
C TYR A 738 -9.17 -12.18 -14.39
N GLU A 739 -7.93 -12.03 -14.86
CA GLU A 739 -7.58 -12.18 -16.29
C GLU A 739 -7.77 -13.63 -16.79
N GLN A 740 -7.69 -14.63 -15.90
CA GLN A 740 -8.04 -16.02 -16.19
C GLN A 740 -9.56 -16.29 -16.20
N THR A 741 -10.40 -15.29 -15.91
CA THR A 741 -11.85 -15.40 -15.70
C THR A 741 -12.24 -16.35 -14.55
N ASP A 742 -11.34 -16.57 -13.59
CA ASP A 742 -11.60 -17.27 -12.33
C ASP A 742 -12.02 -16.22 -11.28
N PHE A 743 -13.27 -15.76 -11.41
CA PHE A 743 -13.78 -14.65 -10.62
C PHE A 743 -13.90 -15.00 -9.13
N GLN A 744 -14.25 -16.24 -8.77
CA GLN A 744 -14.35 -16.68 -7.38
C GLN A 744 -12.97 -16.69 -6.69
N LEU A 745 -11.91 -17.09 -7.40
CA LEU A 745 -10.55 -16.99 -6.88
C LEU A 745 -10.07 -15.53 -6.82
N ALA A 746 -10.46 -14.69 -7.78
CA ALA A 746 -10.15 -13.26 -7.77
C ALA A 746 -10.83 -12.54 -6.59
N GLU A 747 -12.12 -12.78 -6.36
CA GLU A 747 -12.91 -12.29 -5.23
C GLU A 747 -12.21 -12.58 -3.90
N THR A 748 -11.87 -13.84 -3.66
CA THR A 748 -11.17 -14.29 -2.44
C THR A 748 -9.85 -13.53 -2.23
N ARG A 749 -9.06 -13.35 -3.30
CA ARG A 749 -7.75 -12.68 -3.24
C ARG A 749 -7.86 -11.18 -3.03
N PHE A 750 -8.81 -10.50 -3.67
CA PHE A 750 -9.03 -9.07 -3.44
C PHE A 750 -9.63 -8.80 -2.06
N GLN A 751 -10.55 -9.65 -1.56
CA GLN A 751 -11.05 -9.54 -0.20
C GLN A 751 -9.92 -9.67 0.83
N THR A 752 -8.98 -10.60 0.61
CA THR A 752 -7.77 -10.75 1.46
C THR A 752 -6.94 -9.46 1.51
N VAL A 753 -6.85 -8.69 0.42
CA VAL A 753 -6.18 -7.37 0.41
C VAL A 753 -6.91 -6.38 1.33
N LEU A 754 -8.24 -6.36 1.28
CA LEU A 754 -9.07 -5.44 2.07
C LEU A 754 -9.05 -5.78 3.57
N ASP A 755 -9.12 -7.07 3.91
CA ASP A 755 -9.20 -7.56 5.28
C ASP A 755 -7.85 -7.45 6.03
N LEU A 756 -6.74 -7.80 5.37
CA LEU A 756 -5.42 -7.89 6.00
C LEU A 756 -4.56 -6.63 5.85
N PHE A 757 -4.81 -5.81 4.81
CA PHE A 757 -3.97 -4.65 4.50
C PHE A 757 -4.79 -3.36 4.33
N PRO A 758 -5.52 -2.90 5.37
CA PRO A 758 -6.41 -1.73 5.28
C PRO A 758 -5.70 -0.40 4.94
N ALA A 759 -4.38 -0.32 5.14
CA ALA A 759 -3.56 0.83 4.76
C ALA A 759 -2.87 0.68 3.38
N SER A 760 -3.13 -0.40 2.64
CA SER A 760 -2.46 -0.68 1.36
C SER A 760 -2.79 0.34 0.27
N THR A 761 -1.77 0.75 -0.49
CA THR A 761 -1.95 1.54 -1.72
C THR A 761 -2.76 0.82 -2.81
N TYR A 762 -2.94 -0.49 -2.68
CA TYR A 762 -3.77 -1.32 -3.56
C TYR A 762 -5.24 -1.38 -3.14
N ARG A 763 -5.62 -0.86 -1.95
CA ARG A 763 -7.00 -0.93 -1.41
C ARG A 763 -8.07 -0.47 -2.41
N SER A 764 -7.92 0.73 -2.99
CA SER A 764 -8.86 1.26 -3.99
C SER A 764 -8.98 0.36 -5.22
N GLY A 765 -7.86 -0.24 -5.65
CA GLY A 765 -7.84 -1.20 -6.75
C GLY A 765 -8.52 -2.52 -6.37
N ALA A 766 -8.30 -3.02 -5.16
CA ALA A 766 -8.93 -4.24 -4.66
C ALA A 766 -10.45 -4.11 -4.60
N TYR A 767 -11.02 -3.01 -4.09
CA TYR A 767 -12.47 -2.74 -4.18
C TYR A 767 -12.97 -2.74 -5.63
N TYR A 768 -12.28 -2.02 -6.52
CA TYR A 768 -12.68 -1.95 -7.93
C TYR A 768 -12.70 -3.33 -8.58
N TYR A 769 -11.63 -4.11 -8.46
CA TYR A 769 -11.54 -5.43 -9.08
C TYR A 769 -12.38 -6.49 -8.37
N LEU A 770 -12.63 -6.39 -7.05
CA LEU A 770 -13.57 -7.25 -6.32
C LEU A 770 -15.01 -7.04 -6.83
N GLY A 771 -15.51 -5.80 -6.81
CA GLY A 771 -16.85 -5.49 -7.32
C GLY A 771 -17.00 -5.79 -8.82
N ARG A 772 -15.91 -5.63 -9.59
CA ARG A 772 -15.85 -6.00 -11.02
C ARG A 772 -15.92 -7.51 -11.21
N SER A 773 -15.29 -8.31 -10.34
CA SER A 773 -15.35 -9.78 -10.37
C SER A 773 -16.78 -10.25 -10.11
N PHE A 774 -17.40 -9.79 -9.02
CA PHE A 774 -18.82 -10.08 -8.72
C PHE A 774 -19.75 -9.71 -9.88
N TYR A 775 -19.57 -8.54 -10.49
CA TYR A 775 -20.39 -8.11 -11.63
C TYR A 775 -20.20 -9.03 -12.85
N ASP A 776 -18.97 -9.43 -13.18
CA ASP A 776 -18.71 -10.28 -14.35
C ASP A 776 -19.12 -11.75 -14.13
N ASP A 777 -19.14 -12.23 -12.88
CA ASP A 777 -19.74 -13.51 -12.48
C ASP A 777 -21.29 -13.46 -12.41
N GLY A 778 -21.87 -12.25 -12.43
CA GLY A 778 -23.32 -12.01 -12.39
C GLY A 778 -23.90 -11.90 -10.97
N GLN A 779 -23.05 -11.78 -9.95
CA GLN A 779 -23.39 -11.52 -8.54
C GLN A 779 -23.68 -10.03 -8.32
N GLU A 780 -24.74 -9.53 -8.97
CA GLU A 780 -25.07 -8.10 -9.06
C GLU A 780 -25.36 -7.44 -7.69
N GLN A 781 -25.78 -8.19 -6.67
CA GLN A 781 -26.05 -7.65 -5.34
C GLN A 781 -24.75 -7.38 -4.58
N ASP A 782 -23.81 -8.33 -4.65
CA ASP A 782 -22.50 -8.26 -4.00
C ASP A 782 -21.61 -7.20 -4.69
N ALA A 783 -21.69 -7.10 -6.02
CA ALA A 783 -21.10 -6.00 -6.79
C ALA A 783 -21.61 -4.62 -6.30
N VAL A 784 -22.93 -4.45 -6.12
CA VAL A 784 -23.51 -3.22 -5.57
C VAL A 784 -22.98 -2.94 -4.17
N ALA A 785 -22.89 -3.93 -3.28
CA ALA A 785 -22.41 -3.75 -1.91
C ALA A 785 -20.97 -3.20 -1.88
N VAL A 786 -20.05 -3.86 -2.60
CA VAL A 786 -18.63 -3.47 -2.67
C VAL A 786 -18.44 -2.09 -3.29
N PHE A 787 -19.16 -1.79 -4.38
CA PHE A 787 -19.06 -0.47 -5.03
C PHE A 787 -19.68 0.65 -4.18
N LEU A 788 -20.76 0.39 -3.43
CA LEU A 788 -21.31 1.36 -2.48
C LEU A 788 -20.31 1.69 -1.38
N GLU A 789 -19.69 0.66 -0.77
CA GLU A 789 -18.69 0.83 0.29
C GLU A 789 -17.50 1.66 -0.19
N PHE A 790 -17.01 1.41 -1.41
CA PHE A 790 -16.00 2.27 -2.04
C PHE A 790 -16.48 3.72 -2.14
N THR A 791 -17.66 3.98 -2.73
CA THR A 791 -18.15 5.36 -2.91
C THR A 791 -18.49 6.09 -1.61
N GLY A 792 -18.67 5.37 -0.50
CA GLY A 792 -18.90 5.92 0.83
C GLY A 792 -17.63 6.14 1.65
N THR A 793 -16.52 5.47 1.33
CA THR A 793 -15.25 5.53 2.10
C THR A 793 -14.08 6.14 1.34
N THR A 794 -14.15 6.22 0.01
CA THR A 794 -13.06 6.71 -0.86
C THR A 794 -13.39 8.09 -1.44
N PRO A 795 -12.46 9.07 -1.43
CA PRO A 795 -12.67 10.37 -2.05
C PRO A 795 -12.92 10.30 -3.56
N SER A 796 -13.78 11.17 -4.11
CA SER A 796 -14.09 11.21 -5.55
C SER A 796 -12.91 11.62 -6.46
N ALA A 797 -11.75 11.92 -5.89
CA ALA A 797 -10.50 12.16 -6.61
C ALA A 797 -9.68 10.88 -6.86
N ASP A 798 -10.09 9.74 -6.29
CA ASP A 798 -9.43 8.45 -6.53
C ASP A 798 -9.57 8.01 -7.99
N LYS A 799 -8.49 7.43 -8.53
CA LYS A 799 -8.39 7.00 -9.94
C LYS A 799 -9.38 5.89 -10.34
N TYR A 800 -10.04 5.23 -9.39
CA TYR A 800 -11.05 4.20 -9.63
C TYR A 800 -12.50 4.70 -9.49
N ASP A 801 -12.74 5.93 -9.01
CA ASP A 801 -14.09 6.41 -8.67
C ASP A 801 -15.04 6.51 -9.88
N ASP A 802 -14.55 6.92 -11.06
CA ASP A 802 -15.38 6.98 -12.27
C ASP A 802 -15.78 5.58 -12.77
N GLN A 803 -14.89 4.60 -12.70
CA GLN A 803 -15.19 3.22 -13.11
C GLN A 803 -16.10 2.53 -12.09
N VAL A 804 -15.88 2.74 -10.78
CA VAL A 804 -16.74 2.22 -9.71
C VAL A 804 -18.16 2.77 -9.85
N ARG A 805 -18.35 4.09 -10.02
CA ARG A 805 -19.69 4.68 -10.25
C ARG A 805 -20.36 4.13 -11.51
N TYR A 806 -19.57 3.90 -12.58
CA TYR A 806 -20.10 3.31 -13.81
C TYR A 806 -20.63 1.89 -13.58
N TYR A 807 -19.85 1.03 -12.94
CA TYR A 807 -20.23 -0.36 -12.67
C TYR A 807 -21.32 -0.48 -11.58
N LEU A 808 -21.35 0.42 -10.59
CA LEU A 808 -22.46 0.53 -9.64
C LEU A 808 -23.79 0.78 -10.37
N GLY A 809 -23.82 1.76 -11.29
CA GLY A 809 -24.99 2.04 -12.10
C GLY A 809 -25.38 0.87 -13.02
N ARG A 810 -24.38 0.20 -13.63
CA ARG A 810 -24.60 -1.02 -14.42
C ARG A 810 -25.22 -2.15 -13.60
N SER A 811 -24.75 -2.36 -12.38
CA SER A 811 -25.21 -3.45 -11.50
C SER A 811 -26.67 -3.23 -11.10
N TYR A 812 -27.01 -2.02 -10.64
CA TYR A 812 -28.41 -1.63 -10.40
C TYR A 812 -29.31 -1.79 -11.64
N TYR A 813 -28.83 -1.40 -12.82
CA TYR A 813 -29.61 -1.54 -14.04
C TYR A 813 -29.89 -3.00 -14.43
N ASN A 814 -28.96 -3.89 -14.13
CA ASN A 814 -29.08 -5.33 -14.36
C ASN A 814 -30.01 -6.01 -13.33
N LEU A 815 -29.94 -5.64 -12.04
CA LEU A 815 -30.91 -6.06 -11.00
C LEU A 815 -32.36 -5.73 -11.41
N GLY A 816 -32.55 -4.56 -12.03
CA GLY A 816 -33.77 -4.20 -12.74
C GLY A 816 -34.97 -3.85 -11.85
N GLY A 817 -36.05 -3.42 -12.51
CA GLY A 817 -37.22 -2.84 -11.86
C GLY A 817 -37.06 -1.33 -11.59
N PRO A 818 -38.16 -0.56 -11.44
CA PRO A 818 -38.10 0.90 -11.42
C PRO A 818 -37.21 1.52 -10.34
N GLN A 819 -37.20 0.94 -9.13
CA GLN A 819 -36.38 1.44 -8.02
C GLN A 819 -34.88 1.30 -8.33
N ASN A 820 -34.44 0.15 -8.82
CA ASN A 820 -33.05 -0.06 -9.20
C ASN A 820 -32.67 0.74 -10.45
N TRP A 821 -33.59 0.96 -11.41
CA TRP A 821 -33.34 1.87 -12.53
C TRP A 821 -33.15 3.33 -12.07
N SER A 822 -33.87 3.79 -11.04
CA SER A 822 -33.62 5.10 -10.43
C SER A 822 -32.25 5.18 -9.75
N LEU A 823 -31.86 4.15 -8.98
CA LEU A 823 -30.52 4.08 -8.36
C LEU A 823 -29.39 4.03 -9.41
N ALA A 824 -29.62 3.34 -10.52
CA ALA A 824 -28.70 3.31 -11.66
C ALA A 824 -28.49 4.70 -12.27
N ILE A 825 -29.57 5.46 -12.48
CA ILE A 825 -29.53 6.86 -12.94
C ILE A 825 -28.70 7.69 -11.97
N THR A 826 -29.00 7.65 -10.67
CA THR A 826 -28.25 8.42 -9.65
C THR A 826 -26.76 8.09 -9.63
N ALA A 827 -26.37 6.82 -9.81
CA ALA A 827 -24.96 6.44 -9.90
C ALA A 827 -24.27 7.08 -11.13
N TRP A 828 -24.91 7.04 -12.30
CA TRP A 828 -24.38 7.63 -13.53
C TRP A 828 -24.41 9.17 -13.56
N GLU A 829 -25.43 9.80 -12.97
CA GLU A 829 -25.45 11.25 -12.73
C GLU A 829 -24.30 11.67 -11.80
N SER A 830 -24.02 10.88 -10.75
CA SER A 830 -22.88 11.16 -9.87
C SER A 830 -21.53 11.02 -10.59
N LEU A 831 -21.41 10.08 -11.54
CA LEU A 831 -20.25 9.94 -12.40
C LEU A 831 -20.07 11.17 -13.29
N THR A 832 -21.09 11.59 -14.03
CA THR A 832 -20.95 12.69 -14.98
C THR A 832 -20.80 14.05 -14.28
N ALA A 833 -21.30 14.18 -13.05
CA ALA A 833 -21.07 15.34 -12.19
C ALA A 833 -19.63 15.41 -11.62
N ALA A 834 -19.09 14.29 -11.13
CA ALA A 834 -17.73 14.24 -10.55
C ALA A 834 -16.63 14.18 -11.64
N HIS A 835 -16.88 13.42 -12.71
CA HIS A 835 -15.93 13.09 -13.78
C HIS A 835 -16.48 13.39 -15.18
N PRO A 836 -16.78 14.66 -15.51
CA PRO A 836 -17.38 15.03 -16.80
C PRO A 836 -16.50 14.73 -18.03
N THR A 837 -15.21 14.44 -17.82
CA THR A 837 -14.26 14.03 -18.87
C THR A 837 -13.91 12.54 -18.83
N SER A 838 -14.61 11.73 -18.04
CA SER A 838 -14.41 10.28 -17.96
C SER A 838 -14.61 9.61 -19.33
N THR A 839 -13.84 8.55 -19.59
CA THR A 839 -14.08 7.65 -20.74
C THR A 839 -15.37 6.82 -20.62
N TYR A 840 -16.06 6.91 -19.49
CA TYR A 840 -17.37 6.30 -19.24
C TYR A 840 -18.52 7.31 -19.29
N ALA A 841 -18.27 8.61 -19.47
CA ALA A 841 -19.32 9.64 -19.40
C ALA A 841 -20.37 9.50 -20.52
N ASP A 842 -19.97 9.13 -21.74
CA ASP A 842 -20.88 8.85 -22.85
C ASP A 842 -21.74 7.59 -22.59
N ASN A 843 -21.12 6.55 -22.04
CA ASN A 843 -21.78 5.32 -21.62
C ASN A 843 -22.79 5.59 -20.50
N ALA A 844 -22.40 6.40 -19.51
CA ALA A 844 -23.23 6.79 -18.37
C ALA A 844 -24.50 7.51 -18.83
N HIS A 845 -24.37 8.55 -19.67
CA HIS A 845 -25.52 9.23 -20.27
C HIS A 845 -26.40 8.27 -21.08
N TYR A 846 -25.81 7.45 -21.95
CA TYR A 846 -26.58 6.50 -22.76
C TYR A 846 -27.38 5.51 -21.89
N PHE A 847 -26.77 4.94 -20.84
CA PHE A 847 -27.46 3.99 -19.98
C PHE A 847 -28.45 4.65 -19.00
N ALA A 848 -28.21 5.88 -18.56
CA ALA A 848 -29.18 6.68 -17.81
C ALA A 848 -30.43 6.94 -18.66
N GLY A 849 -30.28 7.40 -19.91
CA GLY A 849 -31.40 7.55 -20.85
C GLY A 849 -32.18 6.23 -21.06
N ARG A 850 -31.48 5.10 -21.14
CA ARG A 850 -32.12 3.77 -21.22
C ARG A 850 -32.86 3.37 -19.95
N ALA A 851 -32.36 3.73 -18.77
CA ALA A 851 -33.03 3.51 -17.50
C ALA A 851 -34.30 4.36 -17.38
N HIS A 852 -34.23 5.64 -17.74
CA HIS A 852 -35.39 6.53 -17.83
C HIS A 852 -36.47 5.96 -18.77
N GLN A 853 -36.10 5.52 -19.98
CA GLN A 853 -37.06 4.86 -20.89
C GLN A 853 -37.71 3.61 -20.27
N ARG A 854 -36.96 2.79 -19.52
CA ARG A 854 -37.54 1.61 -18.83
C ARG A 854 -38.55 2.01 -17.76
N ILE A 855 -38.29 3.07 -17.00
CA ILE A 855 -39.22 3.60 -15.98
C ILE A 855 -40.49 4.16 -16.66
N ALA A 856 -40.33 4.95 -17.73
CA ALA A 856 -41.45 5.46 -18.53
C ALA A 856 -42.30 4.31 -19.11
N ASN A 857 -41.66 3.27 -19.63
CA ASN A 857 -42.34 2.07 -20.16
C ASN A 857 -43.03 1.22 -19.07
N ALA A 858 -42.61 1.34 -17.80
CA ALA A 858 -43.32 0.79 -16.65
C ALA A 858 -44.55 1.65 -16.23
N GLY A 859 -44.80 2.78 -16.91
CA GLY A 859 -45.95 3.66 -16.66
C GLY A 859 -45.74 4.66 -15.52
N ILE A 860 -44.51 4.81 -15.03
CA ILE A 860 -44.16 5.70 -13.90
C ILE A 860 -43.67 7.03 -14.46
N ASP A 861 -44.30 8.12 -14.03
CA ASP A 861 -44.01 9.52 -14.39
C ASP A 861 -43.55 9.71 -15.85
N VAL A 862 -44.33 9.14 -16.77
CA VAL A 862 -43.95 8.86 -18.16
C VAL A 862 -43.40 10.09 -18.89
N THR A 863 -43.99 11.27 -18.67
CA THR A 863 -43.50 12.52 -19.27
C THR A 863 -42.14 12.92 -18.68
N LEU A 864 -42.00 12.95 -17.35
CA LEU A 864 -40.75 13.30 -16.67
C LEU A 864 -39.59 12.40 -17.12
N HIS A 865 -39.80 11.08 -17.16
CA HIS A 865 -38.76 10.16 -17.58
C HIS A 865 -38.51 10.19 -19.10
N ARG A 866 -39.50 10.51 -19.95
CA ARG A 866 -39.24 10.73 -21.40
C ARG A 866 -38.41 11.99 -21.65
N ASP A 867 -38.74 13.10 -21.00
CA ASP A 867 -38.03 14.37 -21.15
C ASP A 867 -36.58 14.29 -20.61
N ALA A 868 -36.39 13.54 -19.52
CA ALA A 868 -35.05 13.21 -19.01
C ALA A 868 -34.28 12.26 -19.95
N ALA A 869 -34.91 11.20 -20.47
CA ALA A 869 -34.26 10.33 -21.45
C ALA A 869 -33.84 11.07 -22.73
N GLU A 870 -34.64 12.04 -23.19
CA GLU A 870 -34.27 12.94 -24.29
C GLU A 870 -33.02 13.75 -23.95
N THR A 871 -32.97 14.34 -22.75
CA THR A 871 -31.81 15.11 -22.27
C THR A 871 -30.54 14.27 -22.26
N GLU A 872 -30.61 13.04 -21.74
CA GLU A 872 -29.49 12.11 -21.69
C GLU A 872 -29.01 11.68 -23.10
N TYR A 873 -29.91 11.39 -24.05
CA TYR A 873 -29.50 11.06 -25.41
C TYR A 873 -28.91 12.24 -26.18
N LEU A 874 -29.41 13.45 -25.94
CA LEU A 874 -28.81 14.67 -26.49
C LEU A 874 -27.41 14.90 -25.93
N ALA A 875 -27.16 14.63 -24.65
CA ALA A 875 -25.82 14.70 -24.07
C ALA A 875 -24.82 13.75 -24.78
N VAL A 876 -25.24 12.52 -25.13
CA VAL A 876 -24.41 11.60 -25.95
C VAL A 876 -24.16 12.17 -27.34
N ILE A 877 -25.20 12.63 -28.04
CA ILE A 877 -25.11 13.09 -29.44
C ILE A 877 -24.27 14.37 -29.57
N GLU A 878 -24.47 15.34 -28.67
CA GLU A 878 -23.85 16.67 -28.74
C GLU A 878 -22.48 16.71 -28.06
N GLY A 879 -22.33 16.03 -26.91
CA GLY A 879 -21.08 15.95 -26.17
C GLY A 879 -20.08 14.94 -26.73
N PHE A 880 -20.57 13.80 -27.23
CA PHE A 880 -19.76 12.64 -27.59
C PHE A 880 -20.05 12.11 -29.01
N PRO A 881 -19.93 12.93 -30.07
CA PRO A 881 -20.33 12.57 -31.44
C PRO A 881 -19.54 11.41 -32.09
N ASN A 882 -18.46 10.95 -31.45
CA ASN A 882 -17.69 9.76 -31.88
C ASN A 882 -17.97 8.52 -31.01
N SER A 883 -18.89 8.60 -30.04
CA SER A 883 -19.25 7.49 -29.16
C SER A 883 -19.78 6.29 -29.94
N ALA A 884 -19.45 5.08 -29.49
CA ALA A 884 -20.06 3.84 -29.98
C ALA A 884 -21.57 3.75 -29.70
N TYR A 885 -22.11 4.65 -28.86
CA TYR A 885 -23.53 4.70 -28.49
C TYR A 885 -24.29 5.85 -29.17
N ALA A 886 -23.61 6.74 -29.91
CA ALA A 886 -24.25 7.90 -30.53
C ALA A 886 -25.33 7.51 -31.56
N ASP A 887 -25.10 6.46 -32.35
CA ASP A 887 -26.09 5.97 -33.32
C ASP A 887 -27.32 5.31 -32.65
N ASN A 888 -27.10 4.63 -31.53
CA ASN A 888 -28.16 4.09 -30.69
C ASN A 888 -28.96 5.21 -30.01
N ALA A 889 -28.30 6.25 -29.51
CA ALA A 889 -28.94 7.44 -28.94
C ALA A 889 -29.84 8.13 -29.99
N TYR A 890 -29.36 8.30 -31.23
CA TYR A 890 -30.19 8.81 -32.34
C TYR A 890 -31.45 7.96 -32.57
N ARG A 891 -31.36 6.61 -32.53
CA ARG A 891 -32.54 5.76 -32.66
C ARG A 891 -33.51 5.90 -31.48
N TYR A 892 -33.03 5.80 -30.24
CA TYR A 892 -33.91 5.87 -29.07
C TYR A 892 -34.57 7.24 -28.91
N LEU A 893 -33.90 8.32 -29.33
CA LEU A 893 -34.49 9.65 -29.37
C LEU A 893 -35.56 9.78 -30.49
N ALA A 894 -35.42 9.07 -31.61
CA ALA A 894 -36.47 8.99 -32.63
C ALA A 894 -37.73 8.27 -32.10
N GLU A 895 -37.56 7.22 -31.31
CA GLU A 895 -38.67 6.54 -30.62
C GLU A 895 -39.38 7.50 -29.65
N ILE A 896 -38.65 8.34 -28.91
CA ILE A 896 -39.23 9.36 -28.01
C ILE A 896 -40.04 10.43 -28.78
N TYR A 897 -39.52 10.93 -29.91
CA TYR A 897 -40.24 11.95 -30.69
C TYR A 897 -41.50 11.43 -31.40
N ASP A 898 -41.52 10.16 -31.83
CA ASP A 898 -42.75 9.49 -32.28
C ASP A 898 -43.76 9.37 -31.14
N ASP A 899 -43.31 8.90 -29.97
CA ASP A 899 -44.10 8.75 -28.74
C ASP A 899 -44.69 10.07 -28.19
N GLN A 900 -44.03 11.22 -28.45
CA GLN A 900 -44.51 12.56 -28.15
C GLN A 900 -45.40 13.15 -29.28
N GLY A 901 -45.31 12.60 -30.49
CA GLY A 901 -45.96 13.12 -31.70
C GLY A 901 -45.30 14.35 -32.31
N ASP A 902 -44.02 14.63 -32.01
CA ASP A 902 -43.27 15.75 -32.60
C ASP A 902 -42.66 15.35 -33.95
N CYS A 903 -43.50 15.37 -34.99
CA CYS A 903 -43.08 15.16 -36.37
C CYS A 903 -41.95 16.10 -36.84
N ALA A 904 -41.81 17.30 -36.26
CA ALA A 904 -40.79 18.25 -36.68
C ALA A 904 -39.42 17.87 -36.10
N ALA A 905 -39.38 17.52 -34.81
CA ALA A 905 -38.19 16.98 -34.16
C ALA A 905 -37.78 15.64 -34.77
N LEU A 906 -38.71 14.69 -34.93
CA LEU A 906 -38.46 13.37 -35.52
C LEU A 906 -37.85 13.46 -36.93
N SER A 907 -38.44 14.26 -37.82
CA SER A 907 -37.96 14.41 -39.21
C SER A 907 -36.58 15.08 -39.26
N ALA A 908 -36.34 16.08 -38.41
CA ALA A 908 -35.03 16.74 -38.28
C ALA A 908 -33.95 15.78 -37.74
N LEU A 909 -34.29 15.00 -36.72
CA LEU A 909 -33.40 14.03 -36.09
C LEU A 909 -32.98 12.92 -37.06
N VAL A 910 -33.91 12.30 -37.78
CA VAL A 910 -33.59 11.26 -38.78
C VAL A 910 -32.70 11.82 -39.90
N THR A 911 -32.93 13.07 -40.31
CA THR A 911 -32.06 13.75 -41.29
C THR A 911 -30.65 14.00 -40.74
N ALA A 912 -30.52 14.38 -39.47
CA ALA A 912 -29.23 14.53 -38.80
C ALA A 912 -28.51 13.19 -38.63
N PHE A 913 -29.24 12.12 -38.28
CA PHE A 913 -28.72 10.77 -38.14
C PHE A 913 -28.18 10.23 -39.48
N GLU A 914 -28.90 10.41 -40.59
CA GLU A 914 -28.42 10.02 -41.93
C GLU A 914 -27.14 10.78 -42.33
N ALA A 915 -27.01 12.05 -41.91
CA ALA A 915 -25.81 12.85 -42.18
C ALA A 915 -24.61 12.46 -41.30
N ALA A 916 -24.83 12.10 -40.03
CA ALA A 916 -23.78 11.73 -39.09
C ALA A 916 -23.30 10.28 -39.28
N PHE A 917 -24.24 9.33 -39.45
CA PHE A 917 -23.98 7.89 -39.46
C PHE A 917 -24.67 7.19 -40.66
N PRO A 918 -24.35 7.55 -41.92
CA PRO A 918 -24.99 7.01 -43.13
C PRO A 918 -24.82 5.49 -43.35
N THR A 919 -24.04 4.81 -42.50
CA THR A 919 -23.78 3.36 -42.57
C THR A 919 -24.14 2.62 -41.27
N SER A 920 -24.75 3.29 -40.29
CA SER A 920 -25.19 2.63 -39.04
C SER A 920 -26.28 1.59 -39.33
N PRO A 921 -26.24 0.40 -38.68
CA PRO A 921 -27.31 -0.59 -38.75
C PRO A 921 -28.60 -0.12 -38.04
N GLU A 922 -28.54 0.92 -37.21
CA GLU A 922 -29.67 1.46 -36.46
C GLU A 922 -30.44 2.55 -37.24
N LEU A 923 -29.80 3.19 -38.24
CA LEU A 923 -30.43 4.21 -39.09
C LEU A 923 -31.72 3.73 -39.80
N PRO A 924 -31.80 2.53 -40.39
CA PRO A 924 -33.04 2.03 -40.98
C PRO A 924 -34.21 1.95 -39.99
N ARG A 925 -33.97 1.66 -38.71
CA ARG A 925 -35.02 1.60 -37.68
C ARG A 925 -35.59 2.99 -37.37
N ALA A 926 -34.74 4.01 -37.33
CA ALA A 926 -35.18 5.39 -37.16
C ALA A 926 -35.96 5.89 -38.39
N GLN A 927 -35.57 5.48 -39.60
CA GLN A 927 -36.31 5.76 -40.83
C GLN A 927 -37.67 5.02 -40.87
N ASP A 928 -37.74 3.76 -40.43
CA ASP A 928 -38.98 3.00 -40.31
C ASP A 928 -39.93 3.62 -39.26
N THR A 929 -39.40 4.12 -38.15
CA THR A 929 -40.17 4.85 -37.12
C THR A 929 -40.81 6.10 -37.71
N LEU A 930 -40.02 6.95 -38.40
CA LEU A 930 -40.54 8.11 -39.12
C LEU A 930 -41.61 7.71 -40.16
N ALA A 931 -41.40 6.66 -40.95
CA ALA A 931 -42.38 6.20 -41.93
C ALA A 931 -43.68 5.61 -41.33
N ALA A 932 -43.62 5.11 -40.09
CA ALA A 932 -44.76 4.54 -39.38
C ALA A 932 -45.58 5.58 -38.60
N SER A 933 -44.91 6.63 -38.08
CA SER A 933 -45.49 7.71 -37.24
C SER A 933 -46.67 8.47 -37.88
N GLY A 934 -46.77 8.46 -39.22
CA GLY A 934 -47.74 9.27 -39.97
C GLY A 934 -47.31 10.72 -40.18
N CYS A 935 -46.08 11.06 -39.77
CA CYS A 935 -45.29 12.19 -40.26
C CYS A 935 -44.81 11.95 -41.71
#